data_AF-A0A9E1NGV8-F1
#
_entry.id   AF-A0A9E1NGV8-F1
#
_cell.length_a   1.000
_cell.length_b   1.000
_cell.length_c   1.000
_cell.angle_alpha   90.00
_cell.angle_beta   90.00
_cell.angle_gamma   90.00
#
_symmetry.space_group_name_H-M   'P 1'
#
loop_
_entity.id
_entity.type
_entity.pdbx_description
1 polymer ?
#
loop_
_entity_poly.entity_id
_entity_poly.type
_entity_poly.pdbx_seq_one_letter_code
_entity_poly.pdbx_strand_id
1 'polypeptide(L)'
;MTLKTIFKKPVDRSIEGVIKADDDASLRLEAEEYVLTNEVEKRLESFLDAYNNYDGANGVWISGFFGSGKSHLLKILALLMENREVEGAKVLDIILPKCGDNEILKGDLKRAVSIPSKSILFNIDQKADVISKTQVDALVAVFVKVFDESCGYYGKQAYIAQFERELDQDNLLDKFKGAFEAASSKDWEWSRIRAKRFASHIDDAYRSVTGQEVSGILDKYRSDYSLSIEDFAEQINNYIEKQETDFRLNFFVDEVGQYVADNVKLMTNLQTIAESLATKSRGRAWVIVTAQEDVHTVVGEMNKQQSNDFSKIQARFENRMKLTSADVAEVIQKRLLQKNDDGIHKLSRVYDDQVNNFKTLFDFADGSQLYRNFKDQDHFIHTYPFIPYQFILFQTAIQNLSMHNAFEGKHRSVGERSMLGVFQQVAVQISDHDIGQLATFDLMFEGIRSALKAQIQRSIQLAEKHLDNKFAVQVLKTLFLVKYIKEFKTTKRNLSVLMLDEFNKNMEQLNTELTEALNLLEQQTYIQRNGEVFEFLTDEEKDVEEEIKNTDIESSAVDEHLYKIVFDTIIKLRKIRYDVNGQDYPFSRKMDDKLFGREYELTIHVISPFNEHADNEQVLTMQSAGRDELLVIIPPDERMMRDLLMYERTNKYIRQNISLTQQESIKRILTDKTLQNQERYNDLKQHIENFLGKSKLFINANLIDIGGSDPQARIIKGFHDLIIRTYPNLKMLKDFTYTESYVSKCLKDGGSLFGGDVSLLSEAEQEMLSFVKGNKTNGIRTTLKGLIERFEKKSYGWYYAAILCILAKLCAAGKVELNSDSNILEDDQLEKALLNTHGHANLVIEPLSDFTAGQIRSLKQFYEEFFDNPTSATEAKALGKETTSAIKEKIDALSQLVADKQKYPFLAELDKIIETLNEQKGKPYTFFLTDLHKIEESLLDLKEEVVDPIQRFMSGPLKTIYDDAVSFLKRQEHNLSYADGDESDQILDILKDITCYKNNKMQQVKSLVETVSDKVDEKLKTTKENASEKIKTLLNKVTGMEGFQKLSAEHQDELKKPFESQIEKINDQTLIAVISAELQRFEDDEYNKIFSRLSYLCRPKPES
;
A
#
# COMPACT_ATOMS: atom_id res chain seq x y z
N MET A 1 27.79 8.92 61.74
CA MET A 1 26.67 9.31 62.63
C MET A 1 25.43 8.84 61.93
N THR A 2 24.56 8.10 62.62
CA THR A 2 23.45 7.41 61.95
C THR A 2 22.24 8.32 61.77
N LEU A 3 21.38 8.00 60.80
CA LEU A 3 20.14 8.73 60.55
C LEU A 3 19.26 8.85 61.80
N LYS A 4 19.19 7.83 62.66
CA LYS A 4 18.40 7.88 63.90
C LYS A 4 18.71 9.09 64.79
N THR A 5 19.96 9.58 64.76
CA THR A 5 20.43 10.61 65.69
C THR A 5 20.16 12.06 65.23
N ILE A 6 19.69 12.28 64.00
CA ILE A 6 19.40 13.63 63.47
C ILE A 6 17.95 14.08 63.71
N PHE A 7 17.06 13.15 64.07
CA PHE A 7 15.64 13.43 64.27
C PHE A 7 15.37 13.97 65.69
N LYS A 8 14.45 14.92 65.80
CA LYS A 8 14.03 15.52 67.08
C LYS A 8 13.24 14.55 67.94
N LYS A 9 12.40 13.72 67.31
CA LYS A 9 11.62 12.65 67.95
C LYS A 9 12.08 11.30 67.39
N PRO A 10 12.02 10.20 68.17
CA PRO A 10 12.33 8.87 67.67
C PRO A 10 11.41 8.49 66.51
N VAL A 11 11.97 7.92 65.43
CA VAL A 11 11.20 7.48 64.25
C VAL A 11 10.49 6.15 64.48
N ASP A 12 10.92 5.36 65.47
CA ASP A 12 10.37 4.07 65.90
C ASP A 12 9.22 4.20 66.92
N ARG A 13 8.80 5.43 67.26
CA ARG A 13 7.68 5.67 68.19
C ARG A 13 6.34 5.20 67.61
N SER A 14 5.41 4.81 68.48
CA SER A 14 4.06 4.42 68.05
C SER A 14 3.33 5.62 67.45
N ILE A 15 2.98 5.53 66.16
CA ILE A 15 2.14 6.49 65.45
C ILE A 15 0.98 5.69 64.89
N GLU A 16 -0.25 6.04 65.28
CA GLU A 16 -1.42 5.43 64.67
C GLU A 16 -1.51 5.86 63.22
N GLY A 17 -1.36 4.88 62.33
CA GLY A 17 -1.46 5.09 60.89
C GLY A 17 -2.88 5.44 60.47
N VAL A 18 -3.90 5.05 61.24
CA VAL A 18 -5.32 5.19 60.87
C VAL A 18 -6.10 5.56 62.11
N ILE A 19 -6.83 6.66 62.01
CA ILE A 19 -7.54 7.25 63.14
C ILE A 19 -9.02 6.96 62.96
N LYS A 20 -9.59 6.27 63.95
CA LYS A 20 -11.01 5.93 63.97
C LYS A 20 -11.78 7.04 64.70
N ALA A 21 -12.91 7.42 64.11
CA ALA A 21 -13.80 8.44 64.64
C ALA A 21 -14.37 8.08 66.04
N ASP A 22 -14.61 6.79 66.29
CA ASP A 22 -15.30 6.29 67.49
C ASP A 22 -14.34 5.81 68.60
N ASP A 23 -13.01 6.04 68.47
CA ASP A 23 -12.02 5.62 69.46
C ASP A 23 -11.65 6.76 70.42
N ASP A 24 -11.95 6.58 71.71
CA ASP A 24 -11.65 7.51 72.81
C ASP A 24 -10.29 7.22 73.48
N ALA A 25 -9.52 6.23 73.02
CA ALA A 25 -8.19 5.94 73.54
C ALA A 25 -7.15 6.96 73.04
N SER A 26 -6.25 7.41 73.92
CA SER A 26 -5.08 8.24 73.56
C SER A 26 -5.39 9.57 72.83
N LEU A 27 -6.58 10.16 73.03
CA LEU A 27 -7.01 11.41 72.38
C LEU A 27 -6.02 12.57 72.57
N ARG A 28 -5.31 12.62 73.70
CA ARG A 28 -4.29 13.63 73.96
C ARG A 28 -3.09 13.46 73.02
N LEU A 29 -2.59 12.24 72.87
CA LEU A 29 -1.47 11.93 71.99
C LEU A 29 -1.83 12.23 70.52
N GLU A 30 -3.07 11.90 70.10
CA GLU A 30 -3.57 12.25 68.77
C GLU A 30 -3.59 13.77 68.56
N ALA A 31 -4.16 14.52 69.51
CA ALA A 31 -4.22 15.98 69.45
C ALA A 31 -2.81 16.60 69.47
N GLU A 32 -1.86 16.06 70.23
CA GLU A 32 -0.46 16.51 70.30
C GLU A 32 0.35 16.16 69.04
N GLU A 33 0.07 15.05 68.38
CA GLU A 33 0.74 14.63 67.15
C GLU A 33 0.09 15.19 65.87
N TYR A 34 -1.11 15.80 65.94
CA TYR A 34 -1.73 16.47 64.80
C TYR A 34 -0.86 17.63 64.27
N VAL A 35 -0.68 17.71 62.96
CA VAL A 35 0.09 18.78 62.32
C VAL A 35 -0.87 19.66 61.53
N LEU A 36 -0.82 20.96 61.82
CA LEU A 36 -1.51 21.99 61.05
C LEU A 36 -0.61 22.38 59.87
N THR A 37 -1.05 22.06 58.64
CA THR A 37 -0.36 22.42 57.41
C THR A 37 -0.79 23.79 56.93
N ASN A 38 0.03 24.43 56.10
CA ASN A 38 -0.29 25.78 55.60
C ASN A 38 -1.61 25.83 54.79
N GLU A 39 -1.97 24.75 54.09
CA GLU A 39 -3.24 24.69 53.36
C GLU A 39 -4.42 24.46 54.32
N VAL A 40 -4.28 23.56 55.30
CA VAL A 40 -5.29 23.36 56.34
C VAL A 40 -5.54 24.65 57.11
N GLU A 41 -4.51 25.42 57.48
CA GLU A 41 -4.67 26.72 58.15
C GLU A 41 -5.60 27.66 57.37
N LYS A 42 -5.33 27.87 56.08
CA LYS A 42 -6.15 28.76 55.24
C LYS A 42 -7.59 28.28 55.09
N ARG A 43 -7.79 26.96 54.96
CA ARG A 43 -9.14 26.38 54.85
C ARG A 43 -9.88 26.44 56.18
N LEU A 44 -9.16 26.26 57.28
CA LEU A 44 -9.68 26.37 58.63
C LEU A 44 -10.11 27.80 58.93
N GLU A 45 -9.35 28.83 58.52
CA GLU A 45 -9.77 30.23 58.59
C GLU A 45 -11.09 30.48 57.87
N SER A 46 -11.23 30.00 56.63
CA SER A 46 -12.47 30.18 55.85
C SER A 46 -13.68 29.52 56.53
N PHE A 47 -13.48 28.34 57.12
CA PHE A 47 -14.52 27.67 57.89
C PHE A 47 -14.84 28.39 59.20
N LEU A 48 -13.83 28.82 59.95
CA LEU A 48 -14.04 29.51 61.22
C LEU A 48 -14.69 30.88 61.01
N ASP A 49 -14.40 31.56 59.90
CA ASP A 49 -15.11 32.78 59.51
C ASP A 49 -16.59 32.47 59.26
N ALA A 50 -16.91 31.47 58.44
CA ALA A 50 -18.30 31.06 58.19
C ALA A 50 -19.01 30.54 59.46
N TYR A 51 -18.27 29.86 60.36
CA TYR A 51 -18.80 29.39 61.62
C TYR A 51 -19.09 30.57 62.56
N ASN A 52 -18.14 31.47 62.76
CA ASN A 52 -18.32 32.62 63.64
C ASN A 52 -19.36 33.62 63.09
N ASN A 53 -19.37 33.82 61.77
CA ASN A 53 -20.21 34.79 61.05
C ASN A 53 -21.16 34.06 60.09
N TYR A 54 -22.21 33.43 60.64
CA TYR A 54 -23.16 32.65 59.85
C TYR A 54 -23.88 33.48 58.78
N ASP A 55 -23.80 33.04 57.52
CA ASP A 55 -24.47 33.66 56.35
C ASP A 55 -25.26 32.63 55.52
N GLY A 56 -26.14 31.86 56.19
CA GLY A 56 -27.12 31.00 55.51
C GLY A 56 -26.67 29.57 55.15
N ALA A 57 -25.38 29.24 55.25
CA ALA A 57 -24.85 27.88 55.01
C ALA A 57 -24.22 27.27 56.27
N ASN A 58 -24.64 26.04 56.63
CA ASN A 58 -24.18 25.29 57.80
C ASN A 58 -23.50 23.95 57.46
N GLY A 59 -23.28 23.69 56.16
CA GLY A 59 -22.69 22.46 55.65
C GLY A 59 -21.21 22.67 55.32
N VAL A 60 -20.35 21.74 55.76
CA VAL A 60 -18.92 21.73 55.45
C VAL A 60 -18.53 20.42 54.80
N TRP A 61 -17.81 20.51 53.68
CA TRP A 61 -17.36 19.36 52.92
C TRP A 61 -15.83 19.24 52.97
N ILE A 62 -15.33 18.21 53.66
CA ILE A 62 -13.90 17.89 53.73
C ILE A 62 -13.59 16.84 52.65
N SER A 63 -12.85 17.22 51.62
CA SER A 63 -12.45 16.34 50.51
C SER A 63 -10.94 16.18 50.42
N GLY A 64 -10.49 15.11 49.78
CA GLY A 64 -9.07 14.78 49.65
C GLY A 64 -8.85 13.35 49.22
N PHE A 65 -7.64 13.02 48.75
CA PHE A 65 -7.28 11.66 48.38
C PHE A 65 -7.17 10.70 49.59
N PHE A 66 -7.02 9.41 49.32
CA PHE A 66 -6.76 8.43 50.37
C PHE A 66 -5.46 8.77 51.14
N GLY A 67 -5.50 8.69 52.47
CA GLY A 67 -4.33 9.01 53.32
C GLY A 67 -4.06 10.50 53.56
N SER A 68 -4.90 11.41 53.05
CA SER A 68 -4.72 12.87 53.23
C SER A 68 -5.04 13.42 54.63
N GLY A 69 -5.54 12.58 55.54
CA GLY A 69 -5.84 12.98 56.92
C GLY A 69 -7.25 13.53 57.17
N LYS A 70 -8.22 13.31 56.26
CA LYS A 70 -9.62 13.80 56.38
C LYS A 70 -10.29 13.42 57.71
N SER A 71 -10.33 12.13 58.04
CA SER A 71 -10.96 11.63 59.28
C SER A 71 -10.25 12.15 60.53
N HIS A 72 -8.92 12.34 60.45
CA HIS A 72 -8.15 12.93 61.54
C HIS A 72 -8.51 14.41 61.73
N LEU A 73 -8.55 15.21 60.65
CA LEU A 73 -9.02 16.60 60.72
C LEU A 73 -10.45 16.67 61.27
N LEU A 74 -11.36 15.81 60.81
CA LEU A 74 -12.74 15.73 61.29
C LEU A 74 -12.79 15.47 62.81
N LYS A 75 -12.01 14.49 63.30
CA LYS A 75 -11.93 14.13 64.72
C LYS A 75 -11.35 15.28 65.57
N ILE A 76 -10.25 15.90 65.13
CA ILE A 76 -9.64 17.03 65.82
C ILE A 76 -10.59 18.23 65.87
N LEU A 77 -11.31 18.51 64.77
CA LEU A 77 -12.34 19.56 64.76
C LEU A 77 -13.47 19.24 65.75
N ALA A 78 -13.97 18.01 65.80
CA ALA A 78 -15.01 17.63 66.75
C ALA A 78 -14.60 17.90 68.20
N LEU A 79 -13.38 17.50 68.58
CA LEU A 79 -12.82 17.72 69.91
C LEU A 79 -12.55 19.21 70.19
N LEU A 80 -12.09 19.96 69.18
CA LEU A 80 -11.76 21.36 69.29
C LEU A 80 -13.00 22.24 69.46
N MET A 81 -14.07 22.00 68.70
CA MET A 81 -15.30 22.80 68.75
C MET A 81 -16.03 22.66 70.09
N GLU A 82 -16.00 21.47 70.70
CA GLU A 82 -16.52 21.24 72.05
C GLU A 82 -15.54 21.69 73.14
N ASN A 83 -14.30 22.01 72.76
CA ASN A 83 -13.19 22.30 73.67
C ASN A 83 -13.04 21.25 74.77
N ARG A 84 -13.20 19.99 74.36
CA ARG A 84 -13.25 18.83 75.26
C ARG A 84 -11.98 18.81 76.12
N GLU A 85 -12.14 18.57 77.41
CA GLU A 85 -11.00 18.36 78.29
C GLU A 85 -10.49 16.94 78.11
N VAL A 86 -9.23 16.79 77.74
CA VAL A 86 -8.59 15.50 77.47
C VAL A 86 -7.37 15.38 78.38
N GLU A 87 -7.42 14.44 79.32
CA GLU A 87 -6.34 14.15 80.28
C GLU A 87 -5.78 15.42 80.97
N GLY A 88 -6.69 16.32 81.39
CA GLY A 88 -6.36 17.54 82.15
C GLY A 88 -5.89 18.74 81.32
N ALA A 89 -5.96 18.68 79.99
CA ALA A 89 -5.69 19.81 79.10
C ALA A 89 -6.88 20.06 78.17
N LYS A 90 -7.19 21.34 77.91
CA LYS A 90 -8.18 21.70 76.90
C LYS A 90 -7.58 21.55 75.51
N VAL A 91 -8.35 21.01 74.56
CA VAL A 91 -7.88 20.80 73.18
C VAL A 91 -7.43 22.11 72.53
N LEU A 92 -8.08 23.24 72.84
CA LEU A 92 -7.66 24.56 72.37
C LEU A 92 -6.20 24.88 72.77
N ASP A 93 -5.80 24.57 74.01
CA ASP A 93 -4.45 24.86 74.51
C ASP A 93 -3.38 23.99 73.83
N ILE A 94 -3.75 22.81 73.31
CA ILE A 94 -2.89 21.92 72.55
C ILE A 94 -2.69 22.41 71.11
N ILE A 95 -3.74 22.98 70.50
CA ILE A 95 -3.73 23.43 69.10
C ILE A 95 -3.18 24.86 68.93
N LEU A 96 -3.42 25.77 69.88
CA LEU A 96 -2.98 27.17 69.78
C LEU A 96 -1.46 27.34 69.49
N PRO A 97 -0.54 26.60 70.14
CA PRO A 97 0.89 26.69 69.83
C PRO A 97 1.25 26.23 68.41
N LYS A 98 0.39 25.42 67.78
CA LYS A 98 0.62 24.85 66.45
C LYS A 98 0.27 25.80 65.31
N CYS A 99 -0.50 26.85 65.60
CA CYS A 99 -0.84 27.90 64.65
C CYS A 99 0.35 28.86 64.36
N GLY A 100 1.53 28.60 64.94
CA GLY A 100 2.74 29.39 64.70
C GLY A 100 2.53 30.89 64.94
N ASP A 101 2.85 31.70 63.94
CA ASP A 101 2.74 33.16 63.97
C ASP A 101 1.39 33.69 63.46
N ASN A 102 0.44 32.81 63.11
CA ASN A 102 -0.85 33.20 62.56
C ASN A 102 -1.83 33.64 63.66
N GLU A 103 -1.76 34.93 64.04
CA GLU A 103 -2.61 35.52 65.08
C GLU A 103 -4.10 35.60 64.68
N ILE A 104 -4.42 35.67 63.38
CA ILE A 104 -5.82 35.70 62.90
C ILE A 104 -6.49 34.36 63.23
N LEU A 105 -5.86 33.25 62.83
CA LEU A 105 -6.37 31.91 63.10
C LEU A 105 -6.52 31.64 64.61
N LYS A 106 -5.54 32.06 65.43
CA LYS A 106 -5.65 31.97 66.90
C LYS A 106 -6.85 32.75 67.44
N GLY A 107 -7.11 33.93 66.90
CA GLY A 107 -8.25 34.78 67.28
C GLY A 107 -9.59 34.15 66.92
N ASP A 108 -9.73 33.63 65.70
CA ASP A 108 -10.97 33.01 65.22
C ASP A 108 -11.26 31.68 65.92
N LEU A 109 -10.23 30.89 66.25
CA LEU A 109 -10.36 29.68 67.07
C LEU A 109 -10.87 29.99 68.47
N LYS A 110 -10.29 31.00 69.15
CA LYS A 110 -10.74 31.42 70.48
C LYS A 110 -12.20 31.88 70.45
N ARG A 111 -12.62 32.58 69.39
CA ARG A 111 -14.00 33.04 69.21
C ARG A 111 -14.95 31.87 68.98
N ALA A 112 -14.60 30.94 68.10
CA ALA A 112 -15.42 29.77 67.79
C ALA A 112 -15.62 28.88 69.02
N VAL A 113 -14.55 28.65 69.79
CA VAL A 113 -14.56 27.85 71.02
C VAL A 113 -15.27 28.55 72.19
N SER A 114 -15.39 29.87 72.16
CA SER A 114 -16.16 30.60 73.19
C SER A 114 -17.67 30.36 73.10
N ILE A 115 -18.15 29.86 71.96
CA ILE A 115 -19.56 29.50 71.75
C ILE A 115 -19.80 28.11 72.36
N PRO A 116 -20.74 27.95 73.31
CA PRO A 116 -21.08 26.63 73.85
C PRO A 116 -21.52 25.70 72.73
N SER A 117 -20.84 24.55 72.56
CA SER A 117 -21.21 23.61 71.53
C SER A 117 -21.00 22.15 71.94
N LYS A 118 -21.77 21.25 71.32
CA LYS A 118 -21.63 19.80 71.46
C LYS A 118 -21.32 19.17 70.10
N SER A 119 -20.34 18.28 70.06
CA SER A 119 -19.92 17.62 68.83
C SER A 119 -20.34 16.14 68.83
N ILE A 120 -21.06 15.73 67.79
CA ILE A 120 -21.46 14.34 67.57
C ILE A 120 -20.64 13.79 66.41
N LEU A 121 -19.63 12.97 66.74
CA LEU A 121 -18.73 12.33 65.77
C LEU A 121 -19.14 10.87 65.55
N PHE A 122 -19.27 10.45 64.28
CA PHE A 122 -19.55 9.05 63.95
C PHE A 122 -19.13 8.69 62.52
N ASN A 123 -18.82 7.41 62.32
CA ASN A 123 -18.67 6.83 60.99
C ASN A 123 -20.03 6.31 60.47
N ILE A 124 -20.44 6.78 59.29
CA ILE A 124 -21.77 6.46 58.74
C ILE A 124 -21.92 4.99 58.35
N ASP A 125 -20.89 4.38 57.74
CA ASP A 125 -20.93 3.00 57.27
C ASP A 125 -21.00 2.02 58.44
N GLN A 126 -20.26 2.27 59.53
CA GLN A 126 -20.28 1.43 60.73
C GLN A 126 -21.63 1.50 61.47
N LYS A 127 -22.24 2.68 61.54
CA LYS A 127 -23.53 2.87 62.23
C LYS A 127 -24.73 2.36 61.40
N ALA A 128 -24.56 2.21 60.08
CA ALA A 128 -25.61 1.82 59.14
C ALA A 128 -25.83 0.30 58.96
N ASP A 129 -24.90 -0.58 59.38
CA ASP A 129 -24.97 -2.06 59.17
C ASP A 129 -26.24 -2.76 59.75
N VAL A 130 -27.08 -2.05 60.51
CA VAL A 130 -28.34 -2.54 61.08
C VAL A 130 -29.57 -2.15 60.23
N ILE A 131 -29.41 -1.26 59.24
CA ILE A 131 -30.48 -0.67 58.42
C ILE A 131 -30.25 -1.04 56.95
N SER A 132 -31.29 -1.51 56.24
CA SER A 132 -31.15 -1.90 54.83
C SER A 132 -30.78 -0.70 53.95
N LYS A 133 -29.61 -0.74 53.31
CA LYS A 133 -29.09 0.29 52.37
C LYS A 133 -30.01 0.59 51.17
N THR A 134 -31.05 -0.23 50.95
CA THR A 134 -32.02 -0.09 49.86
C THR A 134 -33.16 0.88 50.15
N GLN A 135 -33.34 1.33 51.40
CA GLN A 135 -34.41 2.26 51.77
C GLN A 135 -33.99 3.71 51.54
N VAL A 136 -34.92 4.52 51.00
CA VAL A 136 -34.71 5.95 50.72
C VAL A 136 -34.38 6.71 52.01
N ASP A 137 -34.95 6.33 53.14
CA ASP A 137 -34.81 7.03 54.43
C ASP A 137 -33.62 6.54 55.29
N ALA A 138 -32.79 5.64 54.74
CA ALA A 138 -31.70 5.01 55.50
C ALA A 138 -30.70 6.02 56.09
N LEU A 139 -30.44 7.13 55.40
CA LEU A 139 -29.51 8.17 55.86
C LEU A 139 -30.06 8.92 57.09
N VAL A 140 -31.30 9.39 57.02
CA VAL A 140 -31.95 10.16 58.10
C VAL A 140 -32.04 9.32 59.37
N ALA A 141 -32.34 8.03 59.22
CA ALA A 141 -32.42 7.10 60.34
C ALA A 141 -31.09 6.94 61.10
N VAL A 142 -29.94 7.03 60.41
CA VAL A 142 -28.63 7.01 61.07
C VAL A 142 -28.40 8.30 61.88
N PHE A 143 -28.73 9.46 61.32
CA PHE A 143 -28.62 10.74 62.05
C PHE A 143 -29.48 10.76 63.31
N VAL A 144 -30.73 10.30 63.21
CA VAL A 144 -31.66 10.19 64.34
C VAL A 144 -31.09 9.25 65.40
N LYS A 145 -30.63 8.06 64.99
CA LYS A 145 -30.03 7.08 65.89
C LYS A 145 -28.85 7.65 66.67
N VAL A 146 -27.91 8.32 65.99
CA VAL A 146 -26.72 8.85 66.67
C VAL A 146 -27.09 10.06 67.55
N PHE A 147 -28.02 10.90 67.11
CA PHE A 147 -28.55 11.98 67.94
C PHE A 147 -29.22 11.44 69.22
N ASP A 148 -30.05 10.41 69.10
CA ASP A 148 -30.69 9.74 70.24
C ASP A 148 -29.68 9.12 71.20
N GLU A 149 -28.68 8.41 70.68
CA GLU A 149 -27.57 7.88 71.48
C GLU A 149 -26.85 9.02 72.23
N SER A 150 -26.62 10.17 71.59
CA SER A 150 -25.97 11.34 72.21
C SER A 150 -26.80 12.00 73.32
N CYS A 151 -28.12 11.79 73.31
CA CYS A 151 -29.05 12.24 74.33
C CYS A 151 -29.28 11.19 75.45
N GLY A 152 -28.71 9.98 75.32
CA GLY A 152 -28.89 8.87 76.28
C GLY A 152 -30.04 7.91 75.95
N TYR A 153 -30.74 8.12 74.83
CA TYR A 153 -31.87 7.31 74.39
C TYR A 153 -31.42 6.05 73.60
N TYR A 154 -32.34 5.11 73.41
CA TYR A 154 -32.08 3.84 72.72
C TYR A 154 -32.14 3.95 71.19
N GLY A 155 -31.07 4.47 70.58
CA GLY A 155 -31.00 4.73 69.14
C GLY A 155 -31.11 3.50 68.21
N LYS A 156 -31.02 2.25 68.70
CA LYS A 156 -31.20 1.05 67.85
C LYS A 156 -32.65 0.85 67.39
N GLN A 157 -33.62 1.34 68.14
CA GLN A 157 -35.05 1.26 67.80
C GLN A 157 -35.69 2.63 68.00
N ALA A 158 -35.87 3.36 66.90
CA ALA A 158 -36.26 4.76 66.93
C ALA A 158 -37.61 5.03 67.64
N TYR A 159 -38.57 4.10 67.57
CA TYR A 159 -39.85 4.23 68.29
C TYR A 159 -39.69 4.15 69.82
N ILE A 160 -38.67 3.44 70.32
CA ILE A 160 -38.36 3.42 71.77
C ILE A 160 -37.68 4.73 72.17
N ALA A 161 -36.78 5.24 71.34
CA ALA A 161 -36.16 6.54 71.59
C ALA A 161 -37.19 7.68 71.59
N GLN A 162 -38.19 7.65 70.69
CA GLN A 162 -39.31 8.59 70.73
C GLN A 162 -40.11 8.48 72.03
N PHE A 163 -40.43 7.26 72.47
CA PHE A 163 -41.10 7.03 73.75
C PHE A 163 -40.30 7.58 74.94
N GLU A 164 -39.00 7.32 75.01
CA GLU A 164 -38.12 7.86 76.06
C GLU A 164 -38.07 9.39 76.02
N ARG A 165 -38.03 9.98 74.82
CA ARG A 165 -37.94 11.43 74.62
C ARG A 165 -39.22 12.16 74.98
N GLU A 166 -40.40 11.64 74.64
CA GLU A 166 -41.67 12.24 75.04
C GLU A 166 -41.84 12.21 76.56
N LEU A 167 -41.50 11.07 77.20
CA LEU A 167 -41.48 10.99 78.65
C LEU A 167 -40.47 11.96 79.29
N ASP A 168 -39.32 12.19 78.65
CA ASP A 168 -38.32 13.15 79.14
C ASP A 168 -38.81 14.60 78.99
N GLN A 169 -39.49 14.92 77.88
CA GLN A 169 -40.12 16.23 77.67
C GLN A 169 -41.15 16.55 78.76
N ASP A 170 -41.89 15.54 79.23
CA ASP A 170 -42.86 15.66 80.32
C ASP A 170 -42.24 15.56 81.73
N ASN A 171 -40.91 15.41 81.85
CA ASN A 171 -40.18 15.15 83.11
C ASN A 171 -40.67 13.89 83.85
N LEU A 172 -41.11 12.88 83.09
CA LEU A 172 -41.63 11.61 83.57
C LEU A 172 -40.66 10.45 83.36
N LEU A 173 -39.60 10.61 82.55
CA LEU A 173 -38.67 9.53 82.22
C LEU A 173 -37.99 8.92 83.45
N ASP A 174 -37.47 9.71 84.38
CA ASP A 174 -36.84 9.19 85.60
C ASP A 174 -37.84 8.48 86.53
N LYS A 175 -39.07 9.00 86.61
CA LYS A 175 -40.16 8.35 87.36
C LYS A 175 -40.57 7.02 86.71
N PHE A 176 -40.56 6.97 85.38
CA PHE A 176 -40.79 5.76 84.60
C PHE A 176 -39.67 4.73 84.83
N LYS A 177 -38.40 5.13 84.78
CA LYS A 177 -37.27 4.25 85.10
C LYS A 177 -37.41 3.64 86.50
N GLY A 178 -37.73 4.46 87.50
CA GLY A 178 -37.96 4.00 88.88
C GLY A 178 -39.17 3.07 89.03
N ALA A 179 -40.31 3.41 88.40
CA ALA A 179 -41.50 2.56 88.43
C ALA A 179 -41.30 1.23 87.69
N PHE A 180 -40.56 1.25 86.58
CA PHE A 180 -40.19 0.07 85.82
C PHE A 180 -39.24 -0.84 86.60
N GLU A 181 -38.24 -0.27 87.28
CA GLU A 181 -37.33 -1.03 88.14
C GLU A 181 -38.09 -1.67 89.31
N ALA A 182 -39.02 -0.94 89.93
CA ALA A 182 -39.87 -1.48 90.99
C ALA A 182 -40.77 -2.64 90.51
N ALA A 183 -41.30 -2.57 89.29
CA ALA A 183 -42.15 -3.62 88.73
C ALA A 183 -41.35 -4.84 88.21
N SER A 184 -40.17 -4.62 87.60
CA SER A 184 -39.42 -5.65 86.88
C SER A 184 -38.15 -6.15 87.59
N SER A 185 -37.72 -5.48 88.67
CA SER A 185 -36.44 -5.69 89.37
C SER A 185 -35.21 -5.61 88.45
N LYS A 186 -35.32 -4.87 87.33
CA LYS A 186 -34.26 -4.66 86.35
C LYS A 186 -34.23 -3.21 85.92
N ASP A 187 -33.02 -2.72 85.68
CA ASP A 187 -32.81 -1.39 85.13
C ASP A 187 -33.39 -1.26 83.70
N TRP A 188 -33.90 -0.08 83.39
CA TRP A 188 -34.51 0.25 82.10
C TRP A 188 -33.51 0.17 80.95
N GLU A 189 -32.25 0.59 81.14
CA GLU A 189 -31.25 0.59 80.08
C GLU A 189 -30.86 -0.83 79.66
N TRP A 190 -30.93 -1.78 80.58
CA TRP A 190 -30.74 -3.20 80.30
C TRP A 190 -31.98 -3.83 79.64
N SER A 191 -33.19 -3.41 80.03
CA SER A 191 -34.44 -4.03 79.60
C SER A 191 -34.93 -3.52 78.23
N ARG A 192 -34.64 -2.27 77.86
CA ARG A 192 -35.02 -1.66 76.56
C ARG A 192 -34.49 -2.42 75.34
N ILE A 193 -33.36 -3.12 75.48
CA ILE A 193 -32.81 -4.02 74.46
C ILE A 193 -33.74 -5.21 74.18
N ARG A 194 -34.52 -5.62 75.18
CA ARG A 194 -35.45 -6.77 75.13
C ARG A 194 -36.89 -6.32 75.41
N ALA A 195 -37.29 -5.16 74.88
CA ALA A 195 -38.59 -4.54 75.13
C ALA A 195 -39.79 -5.50 74.99
N LYS A 196 -39.76 -6.42 74.02
CA LYS A 196 -40.83 -7.43 73.83
C LYS A 196 -41.03 -8.36 75.03
N ARG A 197 -39.96 -8.73 75.76
CA ARG A 197 -40.04 -9.63 76.92
C ARG A 197 -40.61 -8.93 78.14
N PHE A 198 -40.43 -7.62 78.23
CA PHE A 198 -40.85 -6.80 79.36
C PHE A 198 -42.10 -5.97 79.06
N ALA A 199 -42.77 -6.17 77.93
CA ALA A 199 -43.90 -5.37 77.47
C ALA A 199 -44.99 -5.15 78.54
N SER A 200 -45.36 -6.19 79.31
CA SER A 200 -46.33 -6.06 80.42
C SER A 200 -45.86 -5.11 81.52
N HIS A 201 -44.58 -5.19 81.90
CA HIS A 201 -43.98 -4.35 82.93
C HIS A 201 -43.78 -2.90 82.44
N ILE A 202 -43.58 -2.72 81.13
CA ILE A 202 -43.52 -1.40 80.48
C ILE A 202 -44.88 -0.72 80.53
N ASP A 203 -45.95 -1.45 80.20
CA ASP A 203 -47.32 -0.94 80.31
C ASP A 203 -47.68 -0.61 81.77
N ASP A 204 -47.31 -1.47 82.73
CA ASP A 204 -47.57 -1.25 84.16
C ASP A 204 -46.82 0.00 84.70
N ALA A 205 -45.54 0.16 84.32
CA ALA A 205 -44.76 1.33 84.67
C ALA A 205 -45.33 2.61 84.03
N TYR A 206 -45.71 2.56 82.75
CA TYR A 206 -46.30 3.70 82.05
C TYR A 206 -47.64 4.12 82.67
N ARG A 207 -48.51 3.16 83.02
CA ARG A 207 -49.79 3.41 83.73
C ARG A 207 -49.55 4.11 85.07
N SER A 208 -48.58 3.63 85.84
CA SER A 208 -48.28 4.18 87.17
C SER A 208 -47.80 5.63 87.11
N VAL A 209 -47.15 6.04 86.03
CA VAL A 209 -46.53 7.37 85.89
C VAL A 209 -47.45 8.37 85.17
N THR A 210 -48.20 7.93 84.15
CA THR A 210 -49.07 8.80 83.33
C THR A 210 -50.54 8.77 83.72
N GLY A 211 -50.98 7.76 84.47
CA GLY A 211 -52.38 7.55 84.85
C GLY A 211 -53.30 7.10 83.72
N GLN A 212 -52.77 6.81 82.52
CA GLN A 212 -53.53 6.37 81.36
C GLN A 212 -53.59 4.84 81.27
N GLU A 213 -54.79 4.27 81.12
CA GLU A 213 -54.93 2.83 80.86
C GLU A 213 -54.62 2.50 79.40
N VAL A 214 -53.41 1.97 79.16
CA VAL A 214 -52.96 1.51 77.85
C VAL A 214 -52.38 0.10 77.95
N SER A 215 -52.58 -0.72 76.92
CA SER A 215 -51.87 -2.00 76.70
C SER A 215 -51.13 -1.95 75.36
N GLY A 216 -49.93 -2.50 75.32
CA GLY A 216 -49.06 -2.48 74.15
C GLY A 216 -48.58 -1.08 73.77
N ILE A 217 -48.18 -0.24 74.74
CA ILE A 217 -47.81 1.17 74.47
C ILE A 217 -46.70 1.26 73.40
N LEU A 218 -45.67 0.43 73.50
CA LEU A 218 -44.56 0.42 72.54
C LEU A 218 -44.97 -0.06 71.14
N ASP A 219 -46.00 -0.91 71.02
CA ASP A 219 -46.52 -1.34 69.72
C ASP A 219 -47.33 -0.22 69.03
N LYS A 220 -47.98 0.65 69.81
CA LYS A 220 -48.62 1.88 69.29
C LYS A 220 -47.58 2.86 68.78
N TYR A 221 -46.56 3.18 69.58
CA TYR A 221 -45.42 4.01 69.15
C TYR A 221 -44.75 3.43 67.90
N ARG A 222 -44.62 2.11 67.79
CA ARG A 222 -44.05 1.46 66.61
C ARG A 222 -44.92 1.58 65.37
N SER A 223 -46.24 1.62 65.51
CA SER A 223 -47.19 1.72 64.40
C SER A 223 -47.36 3.15 63.91
N ASP A 224 -47.30 4.11 64.83
CA ASP A 224 -47.45 5.54 64.55
C ASP A 224 -46.12 6.22 64.17
N TYR A 225 -44.98 5.53 64.31
CA TYR A 225 -43.67 6.07 63.99
C TYR A 225 -43.51 6.31 62.49
N SER A 226 -43.45 7.59 62.11
CA SER A 226 -43.04 8.05 60.78
C SER A 226 -41.79 8.90 60.89
N LEU A 227 -40.81 8.67 60.00
CA LEU A 227 -39.56 9.43 59.97
C LEU A 227 -39.56 10.39 58.79
N SER A 228 -39.41 11.69 59.06
CA SER A 228 -39.17 12.71 58.03
C SER A 228 -37.96 13.59 58.40
N ILE A 229 -37.34 14.21 57.39
CA ILE A 229 -36.20 15.13 57.58
C ILE A 229 -36.64 16.39 58.33
N GLU A 230 -37.86 16.87 58.06
CA GLU A 230 -38.39 18.08 58.70
C GLU A 230 -38.65 17.85 60.19
N ASP A 231 -39.26 16.71 60.55
CA ASP A 231 -39.48 16.34 61.96
C ASP A 231 -38.15 16.20 62.70
N PHE A 232 -37.14 15.61 62.05
CA PHE A 232 -35.80 15.53 62.64
C PHE A 232 -35.18 16.91 62.87
N ALA A 233 -35.28 17.83 61.91
CA ALA A 233 -34.76 19.19 62.07
C ALA A 233 -35.48 19.96 63.20
N GLU A 234 -36.79 19.76 63.36
CA GLU A 234 -37.56 20.34 64.47
C GLU A 234 -37.16 19.76 65.83
N GLN A 235 -36.92 18.44 65.90
CA GLN A 235 -36.39 17.78 67.10
C GLN A 235 -35.03 18.35 67.53
N ILE A 236 -34.13 18.61 66.57
CA ILE A 236 -32.84 19.25 66.85
C ILE A 236 -33.03 20.69 67.35
N ASN A 237 -33.90 21.48 66.72
CA ASN A 237 -34.15 22.86 67.17
C ASN A 237 -34.73 22.89 68.60
N ASN A 238 -35.69 22.01 68.91
CA ASN A 238 -36.26 21.87 70.25
C ASN A 238 -35.21 21.47 71.29
N TYR A 239 -34.22 20.65 70.91
CA TYR A 239 -33.10 20.33 71.78
C TYR A 239 -32.19 21.55 72.01
N ILE A 240 -31.82 22.28 70.96
CA ILE A 240 -30.97 23.47 71.03
C ILE A 240 -31.64 24.58 71.87
N GLU A 241 -32.95 24.78 71.76
CA GLU A 241 -33.69 25.78 72.54
C GLU A 241 -33.71 25.51 74.04
N LYS A 242 -33.52 24.25 74.47
CA LYS A 242 -33.42 23.88 75.88
C LYS A 242 -32.01 24.10 76.47
N GLN A 243 -31.00 24.34 75.64
CA GLN A 243 -29.62 24.54 76.07
C GLN A 243 -29.32 26.02 76.37
N GLU A 244 -28.06 26.33 76.67
CA GLU A 244 -27.58 27.69 76.93
C GLU A 244 -27.77 28.62 75.72
N THR A 245 -27.75 29.94 75.97
CA THR A 245 -27.88 30.94 74.91
C THR A 245 -26.72 30.80 73.91
N ASP A 246 -27.04 30.90 72.61
CA ASP A 246 -26.12 30.69 71.49
C ASP A 246 -25.52 29.28 71.36
N PHE A 247 -26.07 28.28 72.06
CA PHE A 247 -25.63 26.88 71.95
C PHE A 247 -25.67 26.36 70.52
N ARG A 248 -24.64 25.59 70.14
CA ARG A 248 -24.53 24.95 68.82
C ARG A 248 -24.39 23.45 68.89
N LEU A 249 -24.98 22.76 67.91
CA LEU A 249 -24.86 21.32 67.74
C LEU A 249 -24.12 21.01 66.43
N ASN A 250 -23.01 20.28 66.51
CA ASN A 250 -22.19 19.97 65.35
C ASN A 250 -22.22 18.46 65.06
N PHE A 251 -22.65 18.07 63.87
CA PHE A 251 -22.57 16.70 63.38
C PHE A 251 -21.31 16.52 62.54
N PHE A 252 -20.41 15.63 62.96
CA PHE A 252 -19.19 15.26 62.26
C PHE A 252 -19.35 13.83 61.72
N VAL A 253 -19.54 13.73 60.40
CA VAL A 253 -19.88 12.47 59.73
C VAL A 253 -18.73 12.00 58.85
N ASP A 254 -18.12 10.87 59.21
CA ASP A 254 -17.02 10.29 58.46
C ASP A 254 -17.51 9.32 57.37
N GLU A 255 -16.78 9.24 56.25
CA GLU A 255 -16.97 8.31 55.11
C GLU A 255 -18.28 8.45 54.31
N VAL A 256 -18.90 9.63 54.33
CA VAL A 256 -20.14 9.92 53.59
C VAL A 256 -20.02 9.67 52.09
N GLY A 257 -18.89 10.05 51.48
CA GLY A 257 -18.68 9.89 50.04
C GLY A 257 -18.77 8.44 49.55
N GLN A 258 -18.31 7.48 50.35
CA GLN A 258 -18.35 6.06 50.00
C GLN A 258 -19.75 5.46 50.21
N TYR A 259 -20.41 5.82 51.30
CA TYR A 259 -21.77 5.34 51.61
C TYR A 259 -22.78 5.72 50.52
N VAL A 260 -22.58 6.87 49.89
CA VAL A 260 -23.50 7.46 48.90
C VAL A 260 -23.09 7.16 47.44
N ALA A 261 -21.92 6.55 47.22
CA ALA A 261 -21.31 6.36 45.89
C ALA A 261 -22.23 5.66 44.87
N ASP A 262 -23.04 4.69 45.32
CA ASP A 262 -23.93 3.91 44.45
C ASP A 262 -25.37 4.45 44.37
N ASN A 263 -25.73 5.51 45.13
CA ASN A 263 -27.11 5.99 45.24
C ASN A 263 -27.23 7.52 45.36
N VAL A 264 -27.46 8.18 44.21
CA VAL A 264 -27.65 9.64 44.09
C VAL A 264 -28.75 10.18 45.01
N LYS A 265 -29.80 9.39 45.30
CA LYS A 265 -30.90 9.82 46.18
C LYS A 265 -30.46 10.03 47.63
N LEU A 266 -29.50 9.22 48.11
CA LEU A 266 -28.95 9.41 49.46
C LEU A 266 -28.16 10.72 49.56
N MET A 267 -27.53 11.18 48.47
CA MET A 267 -26.85 12.47 48.45
C MET A 267 -27.83 13.64 48.54
N THR A 268 -28.93 13.56 47.79
CA THR A 268 -30.01 14.55 47.89
C THR A 268 -30.59 14.59 49.30
N ASN A 269 -30.73 13.45 49.98
CA ASN A 269 -31.21 13.41 51.36
C ASN A 269 -30.24 14.09 52.34
N LEU A 270 -28.92 13.89 52.18
CA LEU A 270 -27.92 14.57 53.02
C LEU A 270 -28.00 16.09 52.88
N GLN A 271 -28.17 16.54 51.63
CA GLN A 271 -28.36 17.96 51.32
C GLN A 271 -29.62 18.50 52.02
N THR A 272 -30.76 17.80 51.89
CA THR A 272 -32.01 18.21 52.53
C THR A 272 -31.88 18.26 54.05
N ILE A 273 -31.15 17.32 54.67
CA ILE A 273 -30.86 17.36 56.12
C ILE A 273 -30.11 18.64 56.49
N ALA A 274 -29.04 18.98 55.78
CA ALA A 274 -28.25 20.18 56.06
C ALA A 274 -29.11 21.46 55.88
N GLU A 275 -29.85 21.58 54.78
CA GLU A 275 -30.72 22.73 54.48
C GLU A 275 -31.86 22.89 55.51
N SER A 276 -32.54 21.80 55.87
CA SER A 276 -33.60 21.82 56.89
C SER A 276 -33.05 22.21 58.27
N LEU A 277 -31.87 21.70 58.64
CA LEU A 277 -31.20 22.10 59.90
C LEU A 277 -30.79 23.57 59.89
N ALA A 278 -30.28 24.09 58.75
CA ALA A 278 -29.90 25.49 58.60
C ALA A 278 -31.10 26.42 58.81
N THR A 279 -32.21 26.07 58.15
CA THR A 279 -33.45 26.87 58.14
C THR A 279 -34.14 26.86 59.50
N LYS A 280 -34.34 25.68 60.10
CA LYS A 280 -35.05 25.56 61.38
C LYS A 280 -34.21 26.04 62.56
N SER A 281 -32.91 25.75 62.58
CA SER A 281 -32.01 26.09 63.69
C SER A 281 -31.31 27.43 63.55
N ARG A 282 -31.51 28.15 62.43
CA ARG A 282 -30.89 29.46 62.11
C ARG A 282 -29.36 29.47 62.25
N GLY A 283 -28.69 28.43 61.72
CA GLY A 283 -27.23 28.31 61.78
C GLY A 283 -26.65 27.80 63.10
N ARG A 284 -27.49 27.38 64.06
CA ARG A 284 -27.03 26.75 65.33
C ARG A 284 -26.74 25.25 65.21
N ALA A 285 -27.13 24.61 64.12
CA ALA A 285 -26.83 23.20 63.83
C ALA A 285 -25.94 23.10 62.59
N TRP A 286 -24.79 22.44 62.67
CA TRP A 286 -23.82 22.30 61.59
C TRP A 286 -23.61 20.85 61.18
N VAL A 287 -23.37 20.61 59.89
CA VAL A 287 -23.10 19.28 59.35
C VAL A 287 -21.76 19.30 58.60
N ILE A 288 -20.75 18.63 59.18
CA ILE A 288 -19.40 18.53 58.64
C ILE A 288 -19.20 17.09 58.17
N VAL A 289 -18.85 16.89 56.90
CA VAL A 289 -18.74 15.55 56.31
C VAL A 289 -17.40 15.32 55.62
N THR A 290 -16.91 14.08 55.60
CA THR A 290 -15.74 13.69 54.81
C THR A 290 -16.12 12.89 53.57
N ALA A 291 -15.41 13.13 52.47
CA ALA A 291 -15.54 12.36 51.24
C ALA A 291 -14.22 12.25 50.47
N GLN A 292 -14.13 11.29 49.56
CA GLN A 292 -12.98 11.17 48.66
C GLN A 292 -13.05 12.21 47.53
N GLU A 293 -11.88 12.67 47.06
CA GLU A 293 -11.75 13.71 46.04
C GLU A 293 -12.26 13.28 44.66
N ASP A 294 -11.94 12.05 44.24
CA ASP A 294 -12.34 11.48 42.96
C ASP A 294 -13.52 10.52 43.13
N VAL A 295 -14.73 11.07 43.19
CA VAL A 295 -15.95 10.28 43.00
C VAL A 295 -15.98 9.63 41.59
N HIS A 296 -15.19 10.16 40.64
CA HIS A 296 -15.02 9.58 39.30
C HIS A 296 -14.39 8.18 39.29
N THR A 297 -13.52 7.85 40.26
CA THR A 297 -12.75 6.58 40.26
C THR A 297 -13.30 5.56 41.24
N VAL A 298 -14.03 6.00 42.28
CA VAL A 298 -14.80 5.11 43.16
C VAL A 298 -15.97 4.44 42.42
N VAL A 299 -16.31 4.99 41.24
CA VAL A 299 -17.50 4.62 40.50
C VAL A 299 -17.13 4.25 39.06
N GLY A 300 -16.39 3.15 38.92
CA GLY A 300 -15.93 2.62 37.62
C GLY A 300 -17.03 2.14 36.66
N GLU A 301 -18.32 2.35 36.98
CA GLU A 301 -19.46 1.85 36.19
C GLU A 301 -20.61 2.87 36.01
N MET A 302 -20.40 4.18 36.22
CA MET A 302 -21.47 5.17 35.99
C MET A 302 -21.39 5.87 34.62
N ASN A 303 -22.56 6.07 34.02
CA ASN A 303 -22.75 6.91 32.84
C ASN A 303 -22.36 8.37 33.15
N LYS A 304 -21.76 9.08 32.19
CA LYS A 304 -21.35 10.50 32.27
C LYS A 304 -22.40 11.47 32.86
N GLN A 305 -23.68 11.10 32.87
CA GLN A 305 -24.79 11.86 33.47
C GLN A 305 -24.75 11.92 35.01
N GLN A 306 -24.45 10.81 35.70
CA GLN A 306 -24.52 10.74 37.17
C GLN A 306 -23.37 11.49 37.86
N SER A 307 -22.19 11.54 37.23
CA SER A 307 -21.05 12.34 37.68
C SER A 307 -21.33 13.87 37.64
N ASN A 308 -22.05 14.33 36.62
CA ASN A 308 -22.47 15.74 36.51
C ASN A 308 -23.48 16.11 37.60
N ASP A 309 -24.37 15.20 37.98
CA ASP A 309 -25.36 15.44 39.04
C ASP A 309 -24.71 15.50 40.42
N PHE A 310 -23.71 14.65 40.68
CA PHE A 310 -22.89 14.72 41.91
C PHE A 310 -22.17 16.07 42.06
N SER A 311 -21.57 16.56 40.97
CA SER A 311 -20.86 17.84 40.96
C SER A 311 -21.79 19.04 41.25
N LYS A 312 -23.04 18.98 40.78
CA LYS A 312 -24.08 19.99 41.06
C LYS A 312 -24.58 19.95 42.51
N ILE A 313 -24.66 18.77 43.12
CA ILE A 313 -25.09 18.62 44.52
C ILE A 313 -23.96 19.06 45.47
N GLN A 314 -22.71 18.71 45.16
CA GLN A 314 -21.55 19.19 45.92
C GLN A 314 -21.44 20.72 45.90
N ALA A 315 -21.89 21.40 44.84
CA ALA A 315 -21.87 22.87 44.71
C ALA A 315 -22.69 23.60 45.79
N ARG A 316 -23.57 22.89 46.51
CA ARG A 316 -24.44 23.46 47.55
C ARG A 316 -23.87 23.38 48.97
N PHE A 317 -22.78 22.64 49.18
CA PHE A 317 -21.93 22.78 50.36
C PHE A 317 -20.92 23.91 50.08
N GLU A 318 -21.24 25.13 50.52
CA GLU A 318 -20.46 26.33 50.22
C GLU A 318 -19.07 26.31 50.85
N ASN A 319 -18.94 25.73 52.05
CA ASN A 319 -17.67 25.64 52.77
C ASN A 319 -16.93 24.34 52.43
N ARG A 320 -15.85 24.46 51.66
CA ARG A 320 -15.06 23.31 51.18
C ARG A 320 -13.63 23.31 51.72
N MET A 321 -13.28 22.24 52.41
CA MET A 321 -11.90 21.97 52.85
C MET A 321 -11.31 20.86 51.99
N LYS A 322 -10.55 21.25 50.97
CA LYS A 322 -9.84 20.31 50.10
C LYS A 322 -8.42 20.09 50.66
N LEU A 323 -8.08 18.84 50.96
CA LEU A 323 -6.76 18.41 51.41
C LEU A 323 -5.96 17.85 50.23
N THR A 324 -4.79 18.43 49.95
CA THR A 324 -3.98 18.08 48.77
C THR A 324 -2.79 17.18 49.12
N SER A 325 -2.02 16.77 48.10
CA SER A 325 -0.78 15.99 48.25
C SER A 325 0.31 16.76 48.99
N ALA A 326 0.34 18.09 48.86
CA ALA A 326 1.30 18.95 49.54
C ALA A 326 1.14 18.88 51.06
N ASP A 327 -0.09 18.71 51.54
CA ASP A 327 -0.39 18.53 52.96
C ASP A 327 0.27 17.28 53.53
N VAL A 328 0.26 16.16 52.77
CA VAL A 328 0.82 14.90 53.27
C VAL A 328 2.33 14.96 53.39
N ALA A 329 3.01 15.57 52.40
CA ALA A 329 4.45 15.80 52.47
C ALA A 329 4.81 16.69 53.66
N GLU A 330 4.09 17.80 53.87
CA GLU A 330 4.31 18.71 55.00
C GLU A 330 4.06 18.01 56.35
N VAL A 331 3.03 17.17 56.45
CA VAL A 331 2.76 16.34 57.64
C VAL A 331 3.93 15.39 57.90
N ILE A 332 4.45 14.69 56.90
CA ILE A 332 5.61 13.78 57.07
C ILE A 332 6.84 14.59 57.51
N GLN A 333 7.11 15.73 56.88
CA GLN A 333 8.23 16.61 57.22
C GLN A 333 8.17 17.10 58.67
N LYS A 334 7.03 17.66 59.10
CA LYS A 334 6.84 18.21 60.45
C LYS A 334 6.66 17.14 61.52
N ARG A 335 5.94 16.05 61.23
CA ARG A 335 5.61 15.01 62.22
C ARG A 335 6.71 13.98 62.35
N LEU A 336 7.21 13.44 61.25
CA LEU A 336 8.19 12.34 61.25
C LEU A 336 9.63 12.84 61.14
N LEU A 337 9.89 13.78 60.23
CA LEU A 337 11.26 14.13 59.81
C LEU A 337 11.83 15.38 60.50
N GLN A 338 11.15 15.95 61.50
CA GLN A 338 11.66 17.12 62.19
C GLN A 338 13.06 16.86 62.76
N LYS A 339 14.01 17.77 62.46
CA LYS A 339 15.42 17.62 62.82
C LYS A 339 15.73 18.30 64.16
N ASN A 340 16.76 17.80 64.85
CA ASN A 340 17.38 18.48 65.98
C ASN A 340 18.49 19.45 65.49
N ASP A 341 19.00 20.30 66.37
CA ASP A 341 19.95 21.37 66.00
C ASP A 341 21.24 20.82 65.37
N ASP A 342 21.80 19.72 65.89
CA ASP A 342 22.99 19.06 65.32
C ASP A 342 22.72 18.47 63.93
N GLY A 343 21.53 17.89 63.74
CA GLY A 343 21.06 17.39 62.45
C GLY A 343 20.93 18.50 61.40
N ILE A 344 20.37 19.65 61.78
CA ILE A 344 20.28 20.84 60.92
C ILE A 344 21.67 21.27 60.45
N HIS A 345 22.63 21.45 61.37
CA HIS A 345 23.98 21.88 61.02
C HIS A 345 24.73 20.92 60.08
N LYS A 346 24.57 19.60 60.27
CA LYS A 346 25.21 18.60 59.41
C LYS A 346 24.57 18.54 58.03
N LEU A 347 23.24 18.56 57.95
CA LEU A 347 22.53 18.54 56.68
C LEU A 347 22.74 19.82 55.89
N SER A 348 22.91 20.97 56.55
CA SER A 348 23.32 22.21 55.90
C SER A 348 24.63 22.04 55.12
N ARG A 349 25.63 21.36 55.70
CA ARG A 349 26.91 21.09 55.00
C ARG A 349 26.73 20.14 53.83
N VAL A 350 25.96 19.06 54.02
CA VAL A 350 25.66 18.12 52.93
C VAL A 350 24.95 18.83 51.77
N TYR A 351 24.03 19.75 52.07
CA TYR A 351 23.38 20.57 51.06
C TYR A 351 24.39 21.43 50.30
N ASP A 352 25.25 22.17 51.00
CA ASP A 352 26.25 23.05 50.37
C ASP A 352 27.21 22.27 49.45
N ASP A 353 27.59 21.05 49.85
CA ASP A 353 28.47 20.18 49.07
C ASP A 353 27.77 19.60 47.82
N GLN A 354 26.46 19.33 47.87
CA GLN A 354 25.75 18.53 46.86
C GLN A 354 24.70 19.30 46.03
N VAL A 355 24.34 20.53 46.40
CA VAL A 355 23.25 21.30 45.74
C VAL A 355 23.45 21.42 44.22
N ASN A 356 24.70 21.55 43.76
CA ASN A 356 25.04 21.64 42.33
C ASN A 356 24.82 20.32 41.58
N ASN A 357 24.82 19.18 42.27
CA ASN A 357 24.64 17.85 41.70
C ASN A 357 23.16 17.43 41.61
N PHE A 358 22.26 18.09 42.35
CA PHE A 358 20.86 17.64 42.50
C PHE A 358 20.10 17.52 41.18
N LYS A 359 20.32 18.42 40.22
CA LYS A 359 19.70 18.32 38.89
C LYS A 359 20.17 17.06 38.15
N THR A 360 21.48 16.82 38.11
CA THR A 360 22.05 15.65 37.45
C THR A 360 21.59 14.34 38.09
N LEU A 361 21.49 14.31 39.42
CA LEU A 361 21.12 13.12 40.19
C LEU A 361 19.62 12.80 40.16
N PHE A 362 18.74 13.81 40.22
CA PHE A 362 17.32 13.59 40.48
C PHE A 362 16.37 14.04 39.34
N ASP A 363 16.86 14.72 38.30
CA ASP A 363 16.00 15.06 37.16
C ASP A 363 15.69 13.81 36.33
N PHE A 364 14.42 13.66 35.97
CA PHE A 364 13.92 12.62 35.08
C PHE A 364 14.02 13.05 33.61
N ALA A 365 14.28 12.09 32.72
CA ALA A 365 14.46 12.30 31.29
C ALA A 365 13.31 11.68 30.45
N ASP A 366 13.49 11.68 29.13
CA ASP A 366 12.69 10.92 28.15
C ASP A 366 11.21 11.33 28.00
N GLY A 367 10.88 12.55 28.40
CA GLY A 367 9.51 13.09 28.33
C GLY A 367 8.59 12.60 29.45
N SER A 368 9.15 12.09 30.56
CA SER A 368 8.39 11.84 31.80
C SER A 368 7.95 13.16 32.44
N GLN A 369 6.92 13.10 33.29
CA GLN A 369 6.48 14.25 34.07
C GLN A 369 7.65 14.86 34.86
N LEU A 370 7.76 16.20 34.83
CA LEU A 370 8.75 16.92 35.63
C LEU A 370 8.33 16.91 37.10
N TYR A 371 9.06 16.16 37.92
CA TYR A 371 8.92 16.22 39.36
C TYR A 371 9.76 17.36 39.93
N ARG A 372 9.24 18.05 40.95
CA ARG A 372 9.99 19.11 41.62
C ARG A 372 11.12 18.52 42.44
N ASN A 373 12.30 19.11 42.33
CA ASN A 373 13.48 18.80 43.14
C ASN A 373 13.47 19.63 44.44
N PHE A 374 14.55 19.59 45.23
CA PHE A 374 14.69 20.43 46.42
C PHE A 374 14.63 21.92 46.07
N LYS A 375 13.76 22.67 46.75
CA LYS A 375 13.56 24.11 46.52
C LYS A 375 14.71 24.97 47.06
N ASP A 376 15.08 24.70 48.31
CA ASP A 376 16.05 25.45 49.09
C ASP A 376 16.67 24.54 50.18
N GLN A 377 17.61 25.08 50.95
CA GLN A 377 18.31 24.37 52.02
C GLN A 377 17.35 23.88 53.11
N ASP A 378 16.39 24.71 53.51
CA ASP A 378 15.39 24.35 54.52
C ASP A 378 14.53 23.18 54.06
N HIS A 379 14.07 23.20 52.80
CA HIS A 379 13.32 22.10 52.22
C HIS A 379 14.13 20.80 52.17
N PHE A 380 15.43 20.87 51.89
CA PHE A 380 16.33 19.71 51.95
C PHE A 380 16.38 19.12 53.37
N ILE A 381 16.62 19.96 54.37
CA ILE A 381 16.74 19.56 55.78
C ILE A 381 15.44 18.90 56.27
N HIS A 382 14.29 19.47 55.92
CA HIS A 382 12.98 18.94 56.30
C HIS A 382 12.60 17.63 55.60
N THR A 383 13.15 17.37 54.43
CA THR A 383 12.77 16.22 53.58
C THR A 383 13.72 15.03 53.69
N TYR A 384 15.00 15.28 54.00
CA TYR A 384 16.02 14.25 54.15
C TYR A 384 15.62 13.20 55.20
N PRO A 385 15.79 11.88 54.95
CA PRO A 385 16.56 11.22 53.88
C PRO A 385 15.77 10.91 52.59
N PHE A 386 14.56 11.44 52.45
CA PHE A 386 13.72 11.26 51.26
C PHE A 386 14.00 12.34 50.22
N ILE A 387 13.58 12.08 48.98
CA ILE A 387 13.68 13.02 47.86
C ILE A 387 12.26 13.52 47.50
N PRO A 388 12.05 14.81 47.19
CA PRO A 388 10.71 15.39 47.04
C PRO A 388 9.80 14.68 46.03
N TYR A 389 10.35 14.11 44.95
CA TYR A 389 9.55 13.37 43.98
C TYR A 389 8.89 12.12 44.58
N GLN A 390 9.48 11.51 45.63
CA GLN A 390 9.03 10.25 46.20
C GLN A 390 7.64 10.38 46.83
N PHE A 391 7.30 11.52 47.42
CA PHE A 391 5.97 11.76 47.99
C PHE A 391 4.89 11.74 46.91
N ILE A 392 5.11 12.49 45.83
CA ILE A 392 4.14 12.61 44.73
C ILE A 392 4.08 11.29 43.95
N LEU A 393 5.22 10.72 43.58
CA LEU A 393 5.29 9.49 42.82
C LEU A 393 4.67 8.32 43.58
N PHE A 394 4.93 8.20 44.89
CA PHE A 394 4.33 7.16 45.71
C PHE A 394 2.83 7.35 45.88
N GLN A 395 2.35 8.59 46.05
CA GLN A 395 0.91 8.86 46.07
C GLN A 395 0.23 8.39 44.77
N THR A 396 0.80 8.78 43.62
CA THR A 396 0.29 8.38 42.31
C THR A 396 0.37 6.87 42.12
N ALA A 397 1.42 6.21 42.62
CA ALA A 397 1.54 4.76 42.62
C ALA A 397 0.38 4.09 43.37
N ILE A 398 0.11 4.51 44.62
CA ILE A 398 -0.96 3.94 45.45
C ILE A 398 -2.34 4.16 44.83
N GLN A 399 -2.59 5.34 44.28
CA GLN A 399 -3.84 5.65 43.58
C GLN A 399 -4.06 4.70 42.40
N ASN A 400 -3.07 4.56 41.51
CA ASN A 400 -3.21 3.71 40.33
C ASN A 400 -3.25 2.22 40.70
N LEU A 401 -2.44 1.76 41.65
CA LEU A 401 -2.50 0.38 42.17
C LEU A 401 -3.88 0.07 42.76
N SER A 402 -4.50 1.03 43.45
CA SER A 402 -5.86 0.89 43.97
C SER A 402 -6.91 0.80 42.86
N MET A 403 -6.81 1.64 41.82
CA MET A 403 -7.71 1.58 40.66
C MET A 403 -7.64 0.23 39.93
N HIS A 404 -6.45 -0.37 39.91
CA HIS A 404 -6.20 -1.70 39.33
C HIS A 404 -6.41 -2.85 40.32
N ASN A 405 -7.13 -2.63 41.43
CA ASN A 405 -7.48 -3.66 42.42
C ASN A 405 -6.27 -4.43 43.00
N ALA A 406 -5.13 -3.77 43.22
CA ALA A 406 -3.93 -4.43 43.76
C ALA A 406 -4.00 -4.76 45.28
N PHE A 407 -4.92 -4.12 46.02
CA PHE A 407 -5.05 -4.26 47.47
C PHE A 407 -6.19 -5.20 47.89
N GLU A 408 -6.08 -5.80 49.09
CA GLU A 408 -7.13 -6.67 49.64
C GLU A 408 -8.38 -5.86 50.02
N GLY A 409 -9.59 -6.35 49.73
CA GLY A 409 -10.86 -5.65 49.99
C GLY A 409 -11.04 -4.37 49.14
N LYS A 410 -12.19 -4.21 48.46
CA LYS A 410 -12.36 -3.15 47.43
C LYS A 410 -11.94 -1.75 47.89
N HIS A 411 -12.10 -1.38 49.16
CA HIS A 411 -11.53 -0.14 49.73
C HIS A 411 -11.17 -0.21 51.23
N ARG A 412 -11.31 -1.37 51.90
CA ARG A 412 -11.13 -1.49 53.36
C ARG A 412 -9.70 -1.78 53.80
N SER A 413 -8.91 -2.57 53.06
CA SER A 413 -7.60 -3.04 53.59
C SER A 413 -6.41 -2.16 53.21
N VAL A 414 -6.60 -1.14 52.35
CA VAL A 414 -5.65 0.00 52.31
C VAL A 414 -5.83 0.87 53.56
N GLY A 415 -7.03 0.83 54.14
CA GLY A 415 -7.47 1.59 55.31
C GLY A 415 -6.78 1.27 56.62
N GLU A 416 -5.77 0.40 56.68
CA GLU A 416 -4.99 0.10 57.90
C GLU A 416 -3.60 0.77 57.94
N ARG A 417 -3.06 1.27 56.81
CA ARG A 417 -1.77 1.98 56.76
C ARG A 417 -1.86 3.29 55.98
N SER A 418 -1.74 4.43 56.65
CA SER A 418 -1.57 5.73 55.97
C SER A 418 -0.22 5.84 55.28
N MET A 419 -0.12 6.77 54.32
CA MET A 419 1.15 7.17 53.69
C MET A 419 2.23 7.47 54.74
N LEU A 420 1.88 8.17 55.82
CA LEU A 420 2.78 8.43 56.94
C LEU A 420 3.37 7.14 57.55
N GLY A 421 2.56 6.10 57.72
CA GLY A 421 3.02 4.81 58.25
C GLY A 421 4.04 4.12 57.33
N VAL A 422 3.87 4.22 56.01
CA VAL A 422 4.84 3.70 55.03
C VAL A 422 6.17 4.45 55.15
N PHE A 423 6.16 5.78 55.11
CA PHE A 423 7.37 6.59 55.25
C PHE A 423 8.05 6.39 56.60
N GLN A 424 7.29 6.18 57.67
CA GLN A 424 7.82 5.80 58.97
C GLN A 424 8.53 4.46 58.92
N GLN A 425 7.91 3.42 58.34
CA GLN A 425 8.52 2.10 58.22
C GLN A 425 9.83 2.17 57.42
N VAL A 426 9.86 2.94 56.33
CA VAL A 426 11.09 3.17 55.54
C VAL A 426 12.13 3.89 56.39
N ALA A 427 11.77 4.96 57.10
CA ALA A 427 12.68 5.70 57.97
C ALA A 427 13.25 4.83 59.12
N VAL A 428 12.46 3.91 59.67
CA VAL A 428 12.91 2.93 60.67
C VAL A 428 13.89 1.94 60.04
N GLN A 429 13.59 1.43 58.84
CA GLN A 429 14.44 0.46 58.15
C GLN A 429 15.83 1.03 57.80
N ILE A 430 15.90 2.30 57.42
CA ILE A 430 17.17 3.00 57.12
C ILE A 430 17.76 3.73 58.34
N SER A 431 17.21 3.56 59.55
CA SER A 431 17.59 4.38 60.70
C SER A 431 19.07 4.23 61.11
N ASP A 432 19.68 3.08 60.82
CA ASP A 432 21.08 2.77 61.11
C ASP A 432 22.05 3.19 59.98
N HIS A 433 21.54 3.72 58.85
CA HIS A 433 22.35 4.22 57.74
C HIS A 433 23.13 5.48 58.13
N ASP A 434 24.22 5.76 57.41
CA ASP A 434 25.03 6.96 57.62
C ASP A 434 24.42 8.21 56.97
N ILE A 435 24.68 9.38 57.56
CA ILE A 435 24.33 10.67 56.95
C ILE A 435 25.03 10.80 55.59
N GLY A 436 24.26 11.10 54.55
CA GLY A 436 24.68 11.08 53.15
C GLY A 436 23.98 9.97 52.33
N GLN A 437 23.42 8.97 52.99
CA GLN A 437 22.60 7.94 52.35
C GLN A 437 21.15 8.41 52.19
N LEU A 438 20.46 7.86 51.19
CA LEU A 438 19.13 8.22 50.74
C LEU A 438 18.21 6.99 50.77
N ALA A 439 16.91 7.23 50.95
CA ALA A 439 15.91 6.18 50.79
C ALA A 439 15.71 5.89 49.30
N THR A 440 15.85 4.64 48.88
CA THR A 440 15.50 4.19 47.52
C THR A 440 13.99 3.94 47.40
N PHE A 441 13.45 4.03 46.18
CA PHE A 441 12.00 3.95 45.97
C PHE A 441 11.42 2.54 46.22
N ASP A 442 12.22 1.48 46.06
CA ASP A 442 11.81 0.10 46.32
C ASP A 442 11.39 -0.12 47.79
N LEU A 443 11.96 0.62 48.74
CA LEU A 443 11.62 0.51 50.15
C LEU A 443 10.14 0.85 50.43
N MET A 444 9.53 1.68 49.59
CA MET A 444 8.10 1.99 49.70
C MET A 444 7.23 0.74 49.49
N PHE A 445 7.70 -0.24 48.71
CA PHE A 445 7.03 -1.52 48.54
C PHE A 445 6.94 -2.29 49.86
N GLU A 446 8.03 -2.31 50.66
CA GLU A 446 8.04 -2.98 51.97
C GLU A 446 7.03 -2.37 52.95
N GLY A 447 6.78 -1.07 52.83
CA GLY A 447 5.78 -0.36 53.63
C GLY A 447 4.33 -0.77 53.33
N ILE A 448 4.05 -1.20 52.09
CA ILE A 448 2.69 -1.60 51.66
C ILE A 448 2.52 -3.10 51.46
N ARG A 449 3.60 -3.88 51.58
CA ARG A 449 3.65 -5.31 51.25
C ARG A 449 2.48 -6.09 51.82
N SER A 450 2.13 -5.89 53.10
CA SER A 450 1.06 -6.63 53.78
C SER A 450 -0.36 -6.25 53.34
N ALA A 451 -0.55 -5.09 52.70
CA ALA A 451 -1.85 -4.62 52.23
C ALA A 451 -2.18 -5.10 50.80
N LEU A 452 -1.16 -5.53 50.05
CA LEU A 452 -1.30 -6.06 48.70
C LEU A 452 -1.95 -7.44 48.71
N LYS A 453 -2.72 -7.77 47.67
CA LYS A 453 -3.31 -9.11 47.50
C LYS A 453 -2.25 -10.20 47.51
N ALA A 454 -2.58 -11.34 48.11
CA ALA A 454 -1.74 -12.53 48.14
C ALA A 454 -1.12 -12.93 46.78
N GLN A 455 -1.85 -12.75 45.67
CA GLN A 455 -1.34 -13.04 44.33
C GLN A 455 -0.12 -12.19 43.96
N ILE A 456 -0.20 -10.86 44.11
CA ILE A 456 0.90 -9.93 43.82
C ILE A 456 2.09 -10.17 44.76
N GLN A 457 1.80 -10.42 46.04
CA GLN A 457 2.84 -10.77 47.00
C GLN A 457 3.58 -12.05 46.57
N ARG A 458 2.88 -13.04 46.04
CA ARG A 458 3.46 -14.31 45.62
C ARG A 458 4.45 -14.13 44.47
N SER A 459 4.15 -13.32 43.46
CA SER A 459 5.05 -13.11 42.30
C SER A 459 6.39 -12.51 42.74
N ILE A 460 6.37 -11.54 43.67
CA ILE A 460 7.58 -10.91 44.21
C ILE A 460 8.29 -11.82 45.22
N GLN A 461 7.56 -12.57 46.06
CA GLN A 461 8.15 -13.57 46.96
C GLN A 461 8.86 -14.70 46.19
N LEU A 462 8.33 -15.10 45.04
CA LEU A 462 9.00 -16.06 44.16
C LEU A 462 10.30 -15.46 43.62
N ALA A 463 10.28 -14.22 43.14
CA ALA A 463 11.49 -13.53 42.71
C ALA A 463 12.53 -13.43 43.83
N GLU A 464 12.13 -13.09 45.06
CA GLU A 464 13.01 -13.05 46.25
C GLU A 464 13.65 -14.40 46.59
N LYS A 465 12.99 -15.52 46.29
CA LYS A 465 13.50 -16.86 46.56
C LYS A 465 14.35 -17.43 45.43
N HIS A 466 14.04 -17.07 44.19
CA HIS A 466 14.68 -17.64 42.99
C HIS A 466 15.79 -16.77 42.41
N LEU A 467 15.80 -15.46 42.68
CA LEU A 467 16.84 -14.56 42.21
C LEU A 467 17.89 -14.34 43.31
N ASP A 468 19.12 -14.78 43.06
CA ASP A 468 20.26 -14.50 43.95
C ASP A 468 20.68 -13.01 43.92
N ASN A 469 20.36 -12.31 42.82
CA ASN A 469 20.65 -10.89 42.65
C ASN A 469 19.64 -10.03 43.42
N LYS A 470 20.04 -9.56 44.62
CA LYS A 470 19.23 -8.68 45.46
C LYS A 470 18.84 -7.36 44.78
N PHE A 471 19.74 -6.77 43.99
CA PHE A 471 19.46 -5.52 43.29
C PHE A 471 18.38 -5.69 42.23
N ALA A 472 18.35 -6.84 41.53
CA ALA A 472 17.28 -7.17 40.59
C ALA A 472 15.91 -7.23 41.28
N VAL A 473 15.84 -7.79 42.49
CA VAL A 473 14.60 -7.81 43.29
C VAL A 473 14.16 -6.39 43.66
N GLN A 474 15.09 -5.50 44.02
CA GLN A 474 14.77 -4.11 44.32
C GLN A 474 14.25 -3.36 43.08
N VAL A 475 14.89 -3.55 41.92
CA VAL A 475 14.43 -2.98 40.64
C VAL A 475 13.03 -3.50 40.30
N LEU A 476 12.75 -4.79 40.54
CA LEU A 476 11.44 -5.38 40.31
C LEU A 476 10.35 -4.73 41.20
N LYS A 477 10.65 -4.49 42.48
CA LYS A 477 9.74 -3.79 43.42
C LYS A 477 9.47 -2.35 42.97
N THR A 478 10.49 -1.65 42.51
CA THR A 478 10.36 -0.30 41.94
C THR A 478 9.47 -0.31 40.69
N LEU A 479 9.70 -1.23 39.76
CA LEU A 479 8.89 -1.39 38.54
C LEU A 479 7.44 -1.73 38.83
N PHE A 480 7.18 -2.54 39.87
CA PHE A 480 5.83 -2.83 40.33
C PHE A 480 5.10 -1.56 40.81
N LEU A 481 5.75 -0.73 41.63
CA LEU A 481 5.15 0.50 42.17
C LEU A 481 4.74 1.47 41.05
N VAL A 482 5.53 1.56 39.98
CA VAL A 482 5.28 2.52 38.89
C VAL A 482 4.52 1.94 37.69
N LYS A 483 4.15 0.65 37.71
CA LYS A 483 3.56 -0.07 36.57
C LYS A 483 2.39 0.66 35.91
N TYR A 484 1.48 1.24 36.70
CA TYR A 484 0.24 1.84 36.22
C TYR A 484 0.33 3.38 36.07
N ILE A 485 1.53 3.97 36.19
CA ILE A 485 1.75 5.41 36.08
C ILE A 485 2.14 5.76 34.65
N LYS A 486 1.17 6.15 33.81
CA LYS A 486 1.41 6.44 32.38
C LYS A 486 2.36 7.62 32.15
N GLU A 487 2.36 8.58 33.07
CA GLU A 487 3.18 9.79 33.01
C GLU A 487 4.65 9.55 33.35
N PHE A 488 4.98 8.35 33.88
CA PHE A 488 6.32 7.97 34.27
C PHE A 488 6.88 6.90 33.33
N LYS A 489 7.93 7.24 32.57
CA LYS A 489 8.61 6.27 31.72
C LYS A 489 9.73 5.57 32.48
N THR A 490 9.64 4.26 32.60
CA THR A 490 10.61 3.36 33.23
C THR A 490 11.82 3.08 32.34
N THR A 491 12.48 4.14 31.87
CA THR A 491 13.75 4.02 31.14
C THR A 491 14.90 3.73 32.10
N LYS A 492 16.01 3.20 31.58
CA LYS A 492 17.23 2.95 32.38
C LYS A 492 17.66 4.20 33.18
N ARG A 493 17.61 5.38 32.57
CA ARG A 493 17.98 6.65 33.22
C ARG A 493 17.00 7.09 34.30
N ASN A 494 15.72 6.78 34.18
CA ASN A 494 14.74 7.13 35.21
C ASN A 494 14.76 6.13 36.37
N LEU A 495 14.97 4.84 36.06
CA LEU A 495 15.17 3.80 37.08
C LEU A 495 16.45 4.04 37.90
N SER A 496 17.54 4.54 37.30
CA SER A 496 18.74 4.89 38.07
C SER A 496 18.49 5.98 39.11
N VAL A 497 17.56 6.91 38.85
CA VAL A 497 17.15 7.93 39.85
C VAL A 497 16.42 7.29 41.02
N LEU A 498 15.48 6.37 40.73
CA LEU A 498 14.69 5.69 41.77
C LEU A 498 15.53 4.78 42.67
N MET A 499 16.66 4.29 42.15
CA MET A 499 17.57 3.34 42.80
C MET A 499 18.82 4.01 43.41
N LEU A 500 18.87 5.35 43.44
CA LEU A 500 19.98 6.09 44.03
C LEU A 500 19.87 6.10 45.56
N ASP A 501 20.86 5.51 46.23
CA ASP A 501 20.94 5.31 47.69
C ASP A 501 21.99 6.20 48.37
N GLU A 502 22.82 6.94 47.63
CA GLU A 502 23.82 7.88 48.16
C GLU A 502 24.20 8.95 47.11
N PHE A 503 24.66 10.13 47.55
CA PHE A 503 25.00 11.23 46.63
C PHE A 503 26.26 10.99 45.78
N ASN A 504 27.24 10.26 46.32
CA ASN A 504 28.55 10.05 45.68
C ASN A 504 28.65 8.71 44.93
N LYS A 505 27.52 8.06 44.63
CA LYS A 505 27.50 6.76 43.96
C LYS A 505 28.11 6.86 42.56
N ASN A 506 28.87 5.83 42.17
CA ASN A 506 29.36 5.73 40.81
C ASN A 506 28.20 5.42 39.84
N MET A 507 27.77 6.43 39.09
CA MET A 507 26.67 6.32 38.13
C MET A 507 26.94 5.32 37.01
N GLU A 508 28.20 5.11 36.60
CA GLU A 508 28.55 4.10 35.59
C GLU A 508 28.34 2.69 36.15
N GLN A 509 28.81 2.45 37.38
CA GLN A 509 28.61 1.16 38.05
C GLN A 509 27.13 0.86 38.28
N LEU A 510 26.36 1.82 38.80
CA LEU A 510 24.91 1.68 38.99
C LEU A 510 24.20 1.36 37.66
N ASN A 511 24.60 2.01 36.57
CA ASN A 511 24.06 1.73 35.25
C ASN A 511 24.39 0.32 34.74
N THR A 512 25.58 -0.20 35.05
CA THR A 512 25.96 -1.58 34.71
C THR A 512 25.13 -2.58 35.50
N GLU A 513 25.06 -2.42 36.82
CA GLU A 513 24.26 -3.27 37.72
C GLU A 513 22.77 -3.25 37.33
N LEU A 514 22.24 -2.09 36.94
CA LEU A 514 20.87 -1.95 36.46
C LEU A 514 20.63 -2.67 35.13
N THR A 515 21.58 -2.62 34.19
CA THR A 515 21.46 -3.39 32.94
C THR A 515 21.49 -4.89 33.19
N GLU A 516 22.38 -5.37 34.05
CA GLU A 516 22.44 -6.79 34.42
C GLU A 516 21.13 -7.25 35.10
N ALA A 517 20.62 -6.44 36.03
CA ALA A 517 19.35 -6.68 36.70
C ALA A 517 18.17 -6.73 35.72
N LEU A 518 18.03 -5.75 34.83
CA LEU A 518 16.95 -5.71 33.84
C LEU A 518 17.02 -6.90 32.87
N ASN A 519 18.21 -7.23 32.37
CA ASN A 519 18.41 -8.40 31.50
C ASN A 519 17.99 -9.70 32.20
N LEU A 520 18.37 -9.88 33.48
CA LEU A 520 17.98 -11.04 34.27
C LEU A 520 16.46 -11.13 34.47
N LEU A 521 15.82 -10.02 34.82
CA LEU A 521 14.37 -9.96 35.02
C LEU A 521 13.59 -10.22 33.72
N GLU A 522 14.09 -9.72 32.58
CA GLU A 522 13.49 -9.93 31.26
C GLU A 522 13.64 -11.40 30.82
N GLN A 523 14.82 -11.99 31.05
CA GLN A 523 15.10 -13.40 30.76
C GLN A 523 14.17 -14.34 31.56
N GLN A 524 13.90 -14.01 32.83
CA GLN A 524 13.01 -14.77 33.71
C GLN A 524 11.52 -14.36 33.60
N THR A 525 11.18 -13.51 32.62
CA THR A 525 9.81 -13.04 32.31
C THR A 525 9.11 -12.40 33.53
N TYR A 526 9.86 -11.73 34.40
CA TYR A 526 9.26 -10.87 35.43
C TYR A 526 8.91 -9.48 34.90
N ILE A 527 9.59 -9.07 33.83
CA ILE A 527 9.38 -7.80 33.15
C ILE A 527 9.34 -8.02 31.65
N GLN A 528 8.76 -7.05 30.94
CA GLN A 528 8.84 -6.92 29.49
C GLN A 528 9.55 -5.62 29.12
N ARG A 529 10.11 -5.59 27.91
CA ARG A 529 10.72 -4.41 27.32
C ARG A 529 9.96 -3.96 26.07
N ASN A 530 9.55 -2.70 26.06
CA ASN A 530 8.95 -2.03 24.90
C ASN A 530 9.84 -0.85 24.50
N GLY A 531 10.68 -1.02 23.47
CA GLY A 531 11.66 -0.02 23.06
C GLY A 531 12.72 0.22 24.15
N GLU A 532 12.64 1.35 24.84
CA GLU A 532 13.54 1.72 25.96
C GLU A 532 12.84 1.68 27.33
N VAL A 533 11.57 1.27 27.38
CA VAL A 533 10.73 1.24 28.59
C VAL A 533 10.61 -0.18 29.12
N PHE A 534 10.78 -0.35 30.43
CA PHE A 534 10.71 -1.65 31.12
C PHE A 534 9.47 -1.73 32.00
N GLU A 535 8.66 -2.77 31.88
CA GLU A 535 7.38 -2.87 32.60
C GLU A 535 7.30 -4.17 33.40
N PHE A 536 6.82 -4.07 34.64
CA PHE A 536 6.49 -5.25 35.47
C PHE A 536 5.36 -6.06 34.83
N LEU A 537 5.48 -7.38 34.80
CA LEU A 537 4.43 -8.29 34.32
C LEU A 537 3.62 -8.87 35.49
N THR A 538 2.29 -8.75 35.43
CA THR A 538 1.39 -9.50 36.31
C THR A 538 1.42 -10.99 35.97
N ASP A 539 0.89 -11.86 36.84
CA ASP A 539 0.87 -13.31 36.56
C ASP A 539 0.17 -13.62 35.22
N GLU A 540 -0.98 -12.99 34.94
CA GLU A 540 -1.70 -13.19 33.67
C GLU A 540 -0.89 -12.68 32.46
N GLU A 541 -0.23 -11.53 32.59
CA GLU A 541 0.63 -11.00 31.53
C GLU A 541 1.90 -11.83 31.35
N LYS A 542 2.43 -12.41 32.44
CA LYS A 542 3.58 -13.30 32.43
C LYS A 542 3.25 -14.59 31.70
N ASP A 543 2.10 -15.20 32.00
CA ASP A 543 1.64 -16.41 31.30
C ASP A 543 1.51 -16.14 29.79
N VAL A 544 0.87 -15.03 29.42
CA VAL A 544 0.75 -14.61 28.00
C VAL A 544 2.13 -14.35 27.38
N GLU A 545 3.04 -13.69 28.08
CA GLU A 545 4.38 -13.39 27.59
C GLU A 545 5.23 -14.66 27.42
N GLU A 546 5.14 -15.63 28.34
CA GLU A 546 5.79 -16.93 28.21
C GLU A 546 5.21 -17.73 27.03
N GLU A 547 3.89 -17.72 26.83
CA GLU A 547 3.25 -18.34 25.67
C GLU A 547 3.68 -17.68 24.35
N ILE A 548 3.81 -16.34 24.31
CA ILE A 548 4.36 -15.62 23.15
C ILE A 548 5.82 -16.04 22.91
N LYS A 549 6.66 -16.09 23.94
CA LYS A 549 8.07 -16.51 23.81
C LYS A 549 8.21 -17.96 23.32
N ASN A 550 7.31 -18.84 23.76
CA ASN A 550 7.24 -20.25 23.37
C ASN A 550 6.51 -20.50 22.04
N THR A 551 6.02 -19.45 21.37
CA THR A 551 5.38 -19.59 20.06
C THR A 551 6.44 -19.88 18.99
N ASP A 552 6.33 -21.05 18.36
CA ASP A 552 7.22 -21.44 17.26
C ASP A 552 6.97 -20.60 16.02
N ILE A 553 8.04 -20.08 15.40
CA ILE A 553 8.00 -19.35 14.13
C ILE A 553 8.76 -20.15 13.08
N GLU A 554 8.18 -20.24 11.87
CA GLU A 554 8.88 -20.79 10.70
C GLU A 554 9.83 -19.73 10.13
N SER A 555 11.06 -20.12 9.75
CA SER A 555 12.04 -19.21 9.14
C SER A 555 11.47 -18.46 7.92
N SER A 556 10.63 -19.14 7.13
CA SER A 556 9.94 -18.57 5.97
C SER A 556 9.06 -17.35 6.30
N ALA A 557 8.47 -17.31 7.50
CA ALA A 557 7.63 -16.19 7.93
C ALA A 557 8.47 -14.93 8.21
N VAL A 558 9.68 -15.13 8.77
CA VAL A 558 10.65 -14.06 9.00
C VAL A 558 11.13 -13.48 7.67
N ASP A 559 11.48 -14.34 6.70
CA ASP A 559 11.91 -13.93 5.36
C ASP A 559 10.81 -13.16 4.62
N GLU A 560 9.56 -13.65 4.70
CA GLU A 560 8.40 -12.99 4.10
C GLU A 560 8.12 -11.62 4.73
N HIS A 561 8.36 -11.47 6.03
CA HIS A 561 8.20 -10.20 6.71
C HIS A 561 9.29 -9.22 6.31
N LEU A 562 10.56 -9.65 6.31
CA LEU A 562 11.68 -8.84 5.83
C LEU A 562 11.48 -8.42 4.39
N TYR A 563 11.05 -9.34 3.51
CA TYR A 563 10.72 -9.03 2.13
C TYR A 563 9.69 -7.89 2.03
N LYS A 564 8.61 -7.90 2.84
CA LYS A 564 7.59 -6.84 2.86
C LYS A 564 8.17 -5.50 3.33
N ILE A 565 9.03 -5.50 4.34
CA ILE A 565 9.67 -4.27 4.81
C ILE A 565 10.60 -3.72 3.72
N VAL A 566 11.52 -4.55 3.21
CA VAL A 566 12.56 -4.14 2.26
C VAL A 566 11.95 -3.75 0.90
N PHE A 567 11.19 -4.63 0.26
CA PHE A 567 10.71 -4.40 -1.10
C PHE A 567 9.39 -3.63 -1.17
N ASP A 568 8.41 -3.92 -0.30
CA ASP A 568 7.09 -3.27 -0.38
C ASP A 568 7.05 -1.94 0.39
N THR A 569 7.90 -1.74 1.41
CA THR A 569 7.87 -0.53 2.25
C THR A 569 9.04 0.43 2.01
N ILE A 570 10.26 -0.05 1.81
CA ILE A 570 11.45 0.79 1.64
C ILE A 570 11.72 1.05 0.16
N ILE A 571 11.98 0.00 -0.64
CA ILE A 571 12.32 0.13 -2.06
C ILE A 571 11.09 0.57 -2.87
N LYS A 572 9.90 0.00 -2.63
CA LYS A 572 8.61 0.38 -3.26
C LYS A 572 8.58 0.36 -4.80
N LEU A 573 9.54 -0.31 -5.43
CA LEU A 573 9.68 -0.34 -6.88
C LEU A 573 9.64 -1.79 -7.39
N ARG A 574 9.02 -1.97 -8.56
CA ARG A 574 9.04 -3.24 -9.32
C ARG A 574 9.85 -3.14 -10.61
N LYS A 575 10.12 -1.91 -11.04
CA LYS A 575 10.97 -1.56 -12.16
C LYS A 575 11.77 -0.34 -11.75
N ILE A 576 13.00 -0.22 -12.22
CA ILE A 576 13.86 0.93 -11.98
C ILE A 576 14.09 1.63 -13.31
N ARG A 577 13.83 2.94 -13.33
CA ARG A 577 14.12 3.78 -14.48
C ARG A 577 15.62 4.01 -14.57
N TYR A 578 16.21 3.75 -15.73
CA TYR A 578 17.61 4.07 -16.01
C TYR A 578 17.71 5.48 -16.57
N ASP A 579 18.36 6.38 -15.84
CA ASP A 579 18.29 7.82 -16.11
C ASP A 579 18.87 8.21 -17.48
N VAL A 580 19.85 7.45 -17.98
CA VAL A 580 20.54 7.73 -19.25
C VAL A 580 19.61 7.59 -20.46
N ASN A 581 18.77 6.54 -20.49
CA ASN A 581 17.85 6.28 -21.61
C ASN A 581 16.37 6.51 -21.26
N GLY A 582 16.08 6.83 -20.00
CA GLY A 582 14.74 7.09 -19.49
C GLY A 582 13.80 5.89 -19.51
N GLN A 583 14.31 4.65 -19.58
CA GLN A 583 13.50 3.42 -19.66
C GLN A 583 13.43 2.64 -18.36
N ASP A 584 12.33 1.92 -18.16
CA ASP A 584 12.07 1.13 -16.96
C ASP A 584 12.51 -0.33 -17.14
N TYR A 585 13.45 -0.79 -16.32
CA TYR A 585 13.92 -2.16 -16.30
C TYR A 585 13.28 -2.95 -15.13
N PRO A 586 12.51 -4.03 -15.40
CA PRO A 586 11.99 -4.89 -14.35
C PRO A 586 13.12 -5.74 -13.74
N PHE A 587 12.95 -6.13 -12.48
CA PHE A 587 13.95 -6.94 -11.77
C PHE A 587 13.31 -8.00 -10.89
N SER A 588 14.02 -9.12 -10.74
CA SER A 588 13.75 -10.17 -9.77
C SER A 588 14.05 -9.67 -8.37
N ARG A 589 13.17 -9.98 -7.42
CA ARG A 589 13.33 -9.61 -6.00
C ARG A 589 13.64 -10.88 -5.23
N LYS A 590 14.84 -10.96 -4.67
CA LYS A 590 15.32 -12.14 -3.96
C LYS A 590 15.69 -11.74 -2.54
N MET A 591 15.24 -12.52 -1.56
CA MET A 591 15.58 -12.37 -0.14
C MET A 591 16.09 -13.72 0.34
N ASP A 592 17.31 -13.78 0.90
CA ASP A 592 17.91 -15.02 1.44
C ASP A 592 17.75 -16.24 0.51
N ASP A 593 18.11 -16.03 -0.75
CA ASP A 593 18.03 -17.01 -1.84
C ASP A 593 16.62 -17.42 -2.31
N LYS A 594 15.57 -16.95 -1.65
CA LYS A 594 14.18 -17.15 -2.07
C LYS A 594 13.74 -16.05 -3.05
N LEU A 595 13.23 -16.46 -4.21
CA LEU A 595 12.67 -15.56 -5.23
C LEU A 595 11.22 -15.19 -4.89
N PHE A 596 10.89 -13.90 -5.00
CA PHE A 596 9.55 -13.37 -4.75
C PHE A 596 8.92 -12.74 -6.00
N GLY A 597 7.94 -13.44 -6.57
CA GLY A 597 7.18 -12.99 -7.74
C GLY A 597 7.75 -13.55 -9.05
N ARG A 598 7.69 -12.75 -10.12
CA ARG A 598 8.14 -13.15 -11.45
C ARG A 598 9.66 -13.01 -11.57
N GLU A 599 10.27 -13.99 -12.23
CA GLU A 599 11.69 -13.97 -12.57
C GLU A 599 11.95 -13.08 -13.79
N TYR A 600 12.98 -12.25 -13.67
CA TYR A 600 13.56 -11.36 -14.66
C TYR A 600 15.09 -11.56 -14.69
N GLU A 601 15.72 -11.10 -15.77
CA GLU A 601 17.17 -11.26 -15.98
C GLU A 601 18.01 -10.49 -14.95
N LEU A 602 17.63 -9.24 -14.65
CA LEU A 602 18.27 -8.45 -13.60
C LEU A 602 17.66 -8.80 -12.24
N THR A 603 18.51 -8.96 -11.23
CA THR A 603 18.06 -9.32 -9.87
C THR A 603 18.57 -8.34 -8.83
N ILE A 604 17.73 -8.00 -7.86
CA ILE A 604 18.15 -7.40 -6.58
C ILE A 604 18.03 -8.49 -5.52
N HIS A 605 19.17 -8.92 -4.99
CA HIS A 605 19.27 -9.98 -4.01
C HIS A 605 19.72 -9.41 -2.68
N VAL A 606 18.82 -9.42 -1.70
CA VAL A 606 19.09 -8.94 -0.34
C VAL A 606 19.38 -10.15 0.55
N ILE A 607 20.51 -10.10 1.26
CA ILE A 607 20.90 -11.07 2.28
C ILE A 607 20.65 -10.45 3.64
N SER A 608 19.83 -11.11 4.45
CA SER A 608 19.58 -10.74 5.83
C SER A 608 20.62 -11.35 6.78
N PRO A 609 20.68 -10.86 8.04
CA PRO A 609 21.48 -11.50 9.07
C PRO A 609 21.04 -12.93 9.46
N PHE A 610 19.87 -13.39 9.01
CA PHE A 610 19.37 -14.75 9.27
C PHE A 610 19.89 -15.79 8.27
N ASN A 611 20.58 -15.36 7.21
CA ASN A 611 21.16 -16.27 6.22
C ASN A 611 22.29 -17.11 6.83
N GLU A 612 22.38 -18.39 6.45
CA GLU A 612 23.44 -19.31 6.91
C GLU A 612 24.86 -18.77 6.64
N HIS A 613 25.03 -17.96 5.61
CA HIS A 613 26.31 -17.38 5.20
C HIS A 613 26.42 -15.87 5.48
N ALA A 614 25.53 -15.28 6.29
CA ALA A 614 25.53 -13.84 6.58
C ALA A 614 26.87 -13.31 7.09
N ASP A 615 27.58 -14.12 7.91
CA ASP A 615 28.88 -13.76 8.47
C ASP A 615 30.06 -14.00 7.50
N ASN A 616 29.82 -14.65 6.36
CA ASN A 616 30.85 -15.02 5.39
C ASN A 616 30.64 -14.33 4.04
N GLU A 617 31.02 -13.06 4.00
CA GLU A 617 30.97 -12.19 2.81
C GLU A 617 31.66 -12.81 1.58
N GLN A 618 32.74 -13.57 1.77
CA GLN A 618 33.46 -14.22 0.66
C GLN A 618 32.62 -15.31 -0.01
N VAL A 619 31.88 -16.10 0.77
CA VAL A 619 31.00 -17.14 0.22
C VAL A 619 29.83 -16.49 -0.52
N LEU A 620 29.21 -15.48 0.06
CA LEU A 620 28.08 -14.76 -0.57
C LEU A 620 28.49 -14.10 -1.89
N THR A 621 29.63 -13.42 -1.93
CA THR A 621 30.14 -12.79 -3.15
C THR A 621 30.55 -13.80 -4.21
N MET A 622 31.12 -14.94 -3.83
CA MET A 622 31.46 -16.02 -4.76
C MET A 622 30.22 -16.73 -5.33
N GLN A 623 29.16 -16.91 -4.54
CA GLN A 623 27.88 -17.46 -5.02
C GLN A 623 27.17 -16.52 -6.00
N SER A 624 27.37 -15.22 -5.85
CA SER A 624 26.86 -14.17 -6.73
C SER A 624 27.71 -13.98 -8.00
N ALA A 625 28.94 -14.49 -8.03
CA ALA A 625 29.83 -14.35 -9.17
C ALA A 625 29.24 -14.97 -10.45
N GLY A 626 29.28 -14.22 -11.54
CA GLY A 626 28.71 -14.62 -12.84
C GLY A 626 27.18 -14.49 -12.95
N ARG A 627 26.47 -14.10 -11.88
CA ARG A 627 25.04 -13.78 -11.92
C ARG A 627 24.82 -12.30 -12.21
N ASP A 628 23.73 -12.01 -12.92
CA ASP A 628 23.32 -10.64 -13.24
C ASP A 628 22.48 -10.05 -12.09
N GLU A 629 23.07 -10.01 -10.90
CA GLU A 629 22.41 -9.57 -9.67
C GLU A 629 23.19 -8.49 -8.92
N LEU A 630 22.45 -7.58 -8.29
CA LEU A 630 22.92 -6.65 -7.28
C LEU A 630 22.72 -7.30 -5.91
N LEU A 631 23.82 -7.70 -5.29
CA LEU A 631 23.83 -8.31 -3.97
C LEU A 631 23.92 -7.22 -2.89
N VAL A 632 22.94 -7.20 -1.98
CA VAL A 632 22.82 -6.25 -0.87
C VAL A 632 22.96 -7.02 0.43
N ILE A 633 24.05 -6.81 1.16
CA ILE A 633 24.31 -7.49 2.43
C ILE A 633 23.97 -6.55 3.58
N ILE A 634 22.93 -6.90 4.35
CA ILE A 634 22.53 -6.16 5.56
C ILE A 634 23.49 -6.52 6.70
N PRO A 635 24.06 -5.54 7.43
CA PRO A 635 24.94 -5.83 8.55
C PRO A 635 24.21 -6.56 9.70
N PRO A 636 24.89 -7.46 10.43
CA PRO A 636 24.28 -8.16 11.56
C PRO A 636 23.99 -7.19 12.72
N ASP A 637 22.80 -7.30 13.29
CA ASP A 637 22.39 -6.58 14.50
C ASP A 637 21.51 -7.49 15.38
N GLU A 638 22.05 -7.88 16.54
CA GLU A 638 21.35 -8.80 17.46
C GLU A 638 20.01 -8.24 17.92
N ARG A 639 19.90 -6.92 18.11
CA ARG A 639 18.69 -6.27 18.59
C ARG A 639 17.57 -6.37 17.55
N MET A 640 17.85 -5.98 16.31
CA MET A 640 16.91 -6.13 15.19
C MET A 640 16.45 -7.57 15.02
N MET A 641 17.37 -8.54 15.13
CA MET A 641 17.01 -9.96 14.99
C MET A 641 16.06 -10.43 16.10
N ARG A 642 16.35 -10.09 17.36
CA ARG A 642 15.47 -10.42 18.50
C ARG A 642 14.11 -9.75 18.39
N ASP A 643 14.08 -8.46 18.04
CA ASP A 643 12.84 -7.70 17.91
C ASP A 643 11.96 -8.23 16.77
N LEU A 644 12.55 -8.64 15.64
CA LEU A 644 11.83 -9.22 14.52
C LEU A 644 11.22 -10.59 14.86
N LEU A 645 12.01 -11.46 15.52
CA LEU A 645 11.50 -12.75 16.00
C LEU A 645 10.37 -12.52 17.01
N MET A 646 10.55 -11.60 17.96
CA MET A 646 9.50 -11.30 18.94
C MET A 646 8.25 -10.71 18.29
N TYR A 647 8.41 -9.88 17.25
CA TYR A 647 7.31 -9.34 16.47
C TYR A 647 6.48 -10.44 15.81
N GLU A 648 7.13 -11.39 15.12
CA GLU A 648 6.44 -12.50 14.45
C GLU A 648 5.78 -13.46 15.45
N ARG A 649 6.43 -13.74 16.59
CA ARG A 649 5.86 -14.53 17.72
C ARG A 649 4.58 -13.89 18.22
N THR A 650 4.65 -12.60 18.55
CA THR A 650 3.54 -11.82 19.08
C THR A 650 2.39 -11.76 18.07
N ASN A 651 2.68 -11.51 16.78
CA ASN A 651 1.67 -11.44 15.72
C ASN A 651 0.98 -12.79 15.49
N LYS A 652 1.74 -13.90 15.46
CA LYS A 652 1.20 -15.26 15.33
C LYS A 652 0.31 -15.61 16.52
N TYR A 653 0.79 -15.37 17.74
CA TYR A 653 0.07 -15.66 18.96
C TYR A 653 -1.24 -14.85 19.07
N ILE A 654 -1.21 -13.54 18.79
CA ILE A 654 -2.41 -12.69 18.83
C ILE A 654 -3.46 -13.20 17.83
N ARG A 655 -3.07 -13.52 16.59
CA ARG A 655 -3.99 -14.02 15.55
C ARG A 655 -4.68 -15.32 15.96
N GLN A 656 -3.98 -16.19 16.69
CA GLN A 656 -4.53 -17.45 17.17
C GLN A 656 -5.47 -17.25 18.36
N ASN A 657 -5.13 -16.36 19.31
CA ASN A 657 -5.81 -16.30 20.60
C ASN A 657 -6.88 -15.22 20.75
N ILE A 658 -6.84 -14.13 19.97
CA ILE A 658 -7.75 -12.97 20.16
C ILE A 658 -9.23 -13.32 20.00
N SER A 659 -9.56 -14.25 19.10
CA SER A 659 -10.93 -14.70 18.85
C SER A 659 -11.35 -15.89 19.72
N LEU A 660 -10.39 -16.61 20.31
CA LEU A 660 -10.64 -17.85 21.06
C LEU A 660 -10.87 -17.61 22.56
N THR A 661 -10.18 -16.62 23.14
CA THR A 661 -10.29 -16.37 24.58
C THR A 661 -11.63 -15.73 24.95
N GLN A 662 -12.25 -16.20 26.04
CA GLN A 662 -13.49 -15.63 26.59
C GLN A 662 -13.24 -14.72 27.79
N GLN A 663 -12.06 -14.77 28.39
CA GLN A 663 -11.71 -13.95 29.56
C GLN A 663 -11.43 -12.50 29.14
N GLU A 664 -12.13 -11.56 29.76
CA GLU A 664 -12.01 -10.14 29.42
C GLU A 664 -10.63 -9.56 29.75
N SER A 665 -9.98 -10.04 30.82
CA SER A 665 -8.63 -9.60 31.20
C SER A 665 -7.59 -9.98 30.13
N ILE A 666 -7.58 -11.23 29.68
CA ILE A 666 -6.70 -11.68 28.59
C ILE A 666 -6.99 -10.93 27.29
N LYS A 667 -8.26 -10.64 26.95
CA LYS A 667 -8.59 -9.82 25.77
C LYS A 667 -7.97 -8.43 25.83
N ARG A 668 -8.00 -7.78 27.00
CA ARG A 668 -7.36 -6.47 27.22
C ARG A 668 -5.85 -6.60 27.02
N ILE A 669 -5.21 -7.61 27.63
CA ILE A 669 -3.77 -7.87 27.46
C ILE A 669 -3.41 -8.08 25.97
N LEU A 670 -4.17 -8.88 25.22
CA LEU A 670 -3.93 -9.10 23.78
C LEU A 670 -4.11 -7.82 22.94
N THR A 671 -5.04 -6.96 23.33
CA THR A 671 -5.24 -5.66 22.68
C THR A 671 -4.05 -4.73 22.93
N ASP A 672 -3.57 -4.67 24.17
CA ASP A 672 -2.38 -3.90 24.54
C ASP A 672 -1.13 -4.45 23.82
N LYS A 673 -0.97 -5.77 23.76
CA LYS A 673 0.08 -6.44 22.98
C LYS A 673 0.01 -6.10 21.49
N THR A 674 -1.19 -5.93 20.94
CA THR A 674 -1.36 -5.51 19.54
C THR A 674 -0.79 -4.11 19.31
N LEU A 675 -1.09 -3.16 20.21
CA LEU A 675 -0.57 -1.79 20.13
C LEU A 675 0.96 -1.78 20.30
N GLN A 676 1.48 -2.49 21.30
CA GLN A 676 2.93 -2.62 21.52
C GLN A 676 3.63 -3.24 20.29
N ASN A 677 3.02 -4.25 19.66
CA ASN A 677 3.61 -4.87 18.48
C ASN A 677 3.58 -3.96 17.24
N GLN A 678 2.62 -3.03 17.15
CA GLN A 678 2.61 -2.00 16.11
C GLN A 678 3.74 -0.98 16.31
N GLU A 679 4.01 -0.57 17.56
CA GLU A 679 5.17 0.28 17.88
C GLU A 679 6.48 -0.42 17.52
N ARG A 680 6.64 -1.69 17.94
CA ARG A 680 7.80 -2.53 17.58
C ARG A 680 8.00 -2.63 16.07
N TYR A 681 6.92 -2.74 15.30
CA TYR A 681 6.99 -2.75 13.83
C TYR A 681 7.52 -1.43 13.25
N ASN A 682 7.08 -0.30 13.80
CA ASN A 682 7.57 1.02 13.35
C ASN A 682 9.06 1.20 13.65
N ASP A 683 9.52 0.76 14.82
CA ASP A 683 10.92 0.80 15.21
C ASP A 683 11.77 -0.13 14.32
N LEU A 684 11.31 -1.37 14.09
CA LEU A 684 11.96 -2.32 13.17
C LEU A 684 12.11 -1.75 11.77
N LYS A 685 11.07 -1.10 11.26
CA LYS A 685 11.11 -0.43 9.95
C LYS A 685 12.20 0.64 9.89
N GLN A 686 12.30 1.50 10.90
CA GLN A 686 13.35 2.54 10.95
C GLN A 686 14.75 1.94 11.06
N HIS A 687 14.93 0.88 11.87
CA HIS A 687 16.20 0.19 11.99
C HIS A 687 16.62 -0.46 10.68
N ILE A 688 15.72 -1.20 10.00
CA ILE A 688 16.00 -1.84 8.71
C ILE A 688 16.33 -0.79 7.63
N GLU A 689 15.63 0.35 7.63
CA GLU A 689 15.91 1.48 6.73
C GLU A 689 17.33 2.04 6.93
N ASN A 690 17.74 2.25 8.19
CA ASN A 690 19.09 2.69 8.53
C ASN A 690 20.16 1.64 8.16
N PHE A 691 19.91 0.35 8.41
CA PHE A 691 20.85 -0.72 8.07
C PHE A 691 20.98 -0.95 6.57
N LEU A 692 19.89 -0.86 5.80
CA LEU A 692 19.97 -0.82 4.33
C LEU A 692 20.77 0.40 3.85
N GLY A 693 20.60 1.55 4.51
CA GLY A 693 21.39 2.75 4.27
C GLY A 693 22.90 2.55 4.49
N LYS A 694 23.31 1.56 5.29
CA LYS A 694 24.71 1.18 5.59
C LYS A 694 25.16 -0.13 4.94
N SER A 695 24.29 -0.78 4.18
CA SER A 695 24.57 -2.07 3.54
C SER A 695 25.71 -1.97 2.54
N LYS A 696 26.41 -3.10 2.36
CA LYS A 696 27.42 -3.27 1.31
C LYS A 696 26.75 -3.79 0.04
N LEU A 697 27.13 -3.23 -1.10
CA LEU A 697 26.56 -3.55 -2.41
C LEU A 697 27.62 -4.20 -3.28
N PHE A 698 27.31 -5.34 -3.88
CA PHE A 698 28.21 -6.06 -4.78
C PHE A 698 27.56 -6.36 -6.12
N ILE A 699 28.38 -6.34 -7.17
CA ILE A 699 28.00 -6.84 -8.51
C ILE A 699 29.15 -7.66 -9.04
N ASN A 700 28.88 -8.92 -9.40
CA ASN A 700 29.86 -9.86 -9.95
C ASN A 700 31.14 -9.91 -9.09
N ALA A 701 30.97 -10.19 -7.79
CA ALA A 701 32.02 -10.26 -6.76
C ALA A 701 32.82 -8.96 -6.49
N ASN A 702 32.44 -7.82 -7.07
CA ASN A 702 33.10 -6.52 -6.80
C ASN A 702 32.22 -5.63 -5.92
N LEU A 703 32.81 -5.06 -4.87
CA LEU A 703 32.17 -4.05 -4.02
C LEU A 703 31.96 -2.75 -4.80
N ILE A 704 30.77 -2.17 -4.66
CA ILE A 704 30.41 -0.86 -5.25
C ILE A 704 30.27 0.17 -4.14
N ASP A 705 31.05 1.24 -4.26
CA ASP A 705 30.97 2.36 -3.34
C ASP A 705 29.94 3.39 -3.83
N ILE A 706 28.79 3.43 -3.16
CA ILE A 706 27.70 4.35 -3.47
C ILE A 706 27.45 5.25 -2.27
N GLY A 707 27.75 6.53 -2.44
CA GLY A 707 27.51 7.56 -1.43
C GLY A 707 26.02 7.88 -1.21
N GLY A 708 25.72 8.35 0.00
CA GLY A 708 24.36 8.67 0.48
C GLY A 708 23.94 7.76 1.63
N SER A 709 22.95 8.19 2.41
CA SER A 709 22.34 7.40 3.49
C SER A 709 20.94 6.88 3.15
N ASP A 710 20.32 7.40 2.09
CA ASP A 710 18.99 6.98 1.65
C ASP A 710 19.05 5.59 0.96
N PRO A 711 18.41 4.56 1.53
CA PRO A 711 18.53 3.19 1.03
C PRO A 711 17.97 3.02 -0.38
N GLN A 712 16.84 3.67 -0.69
CA GLN A 712 16.19 3.54 -2.00
C GLN A 712 17.10 4.11 -3.11
N ALA A 713 17.63 5.32 -2.93
CA ALA A 713 18.53 5.95 -3.88
C ALA A 713 19.84 5.18 -4.07
N ARG A 714 20.41 4.61 -2.99
CA ARG A 714 21.62 3.77 -3.08
C ARG A 714 21.37 2.52 -3.93
N ILE A 715 20.25 1.83 -3.68
CA ILE A 715 19.88 0.62 -4.44
C ILE A 715 19.61 0.96 -5.92
N ILE A 716 18.93 2.08 -6.21
CA ILE A 716 18.70 2.54 -7.59
C ILE A 716 20.02 2.79 -8.32
N LYS A 717 20.96 3.50 -7.70
CA LYS A 717 22.29 3.76 -8.29
C LYS A 717 23.07 2.45 -8.49
N GLY A 718 23.01 1.53 -7.53
CA GLY A 718 23.65 0.22 -7.68
C GLY A 718 23.03 -0.60 -8.81
N PHE A 719 21.71 -0.47 -8.99
CA PHE A 719 21.01 -1.10 -10.09
C PHE A 719 21.34 -0.48 -11.45
N HIS A 720 21.63 0.82 -11.52
CA HIS A 720 22.17 1.44 -12.74
C HIS A 720 23.53 0.85 -13.14
N ASP A 721 24.42 0.65 -12.17
CA ASP A 721 25.71 -0.03 -12.41
C ASP A 721 25.51 -1.50 -12.86
N LEU A 722 24.48 -2.17 -12.34
CA LEU A 722 24.09 -3.52 -12.79
C LEU A 722 23.68 -3.51 -14.26
N ILE A 723 22.82 -2.58 -14.67
CA ILE A 723 22.37 -2.43 -16.07
C ILE A 723 23.58 -2.27 -16.99
N ILE A 724 24.53 -1.41 -16.65
CA ILE A 724 25.71 -1.13 -17.47
C ILE A 724 26.59 -2.40 -17.64
N ARG A 725 26.75 -3.17 -16.56
CA ARG A 725 27.58 -4.39 -16.57
C ARG A 725 26.90 -5.57 -17.26
N THR A 726 25.59 -5.73 -17.08
CA THR A 726 24.81 -6.80 -17.70
C THR A 726 24.57 -6.55 -19.19
N TYR A 727 24.38 -5.29 -19.58
CA TYR A 727 24.08 -4.87 -20.95
C TYR A 727 25.16 -3.96 -21.55
N PRO A 728 26.38 -4.48 -21.80
CA PRO A 728 27.50 -3.68 -22.31
C PRO A 728 27.25 -3.10 -23.70
N ASN A 729 26.38 -3.71 -24.51
CA ASN A 729 26.01 -3.23 -25.85
C ASN A 729 24.85 -2.22 -25.83
N LEU A 730 24.33 -1.84 -24.66
CA LEU A 730 23.31 -0.79 -24.55
C LEU A 730 23.84 0.56 -25.04
N LYS A 731 25.14 0.82 -24.87
CA LYS A 731 25.85 2.02 -25.35
C LYS A 731 25.75 2.23 -26.86
N MET A 732 25.47 1.18 -27.64
CA MET A 732 25.31 1.27 -29.11
C MET A 732 24.13 2.16 -29.51
N LEU A 733 23.13 2.30 -28.62
CA LEU A 733 21.97 3.17 -28.84
C LEU A 733 22.30 4.67 -28.74
N LYS A 734 23.48 5.02 -28.20
CA LYS A 734 23.90 6.38 -27.80
C LYS A 734 22.92 6.98 -26.77
N ASP A 735 23.13 8.24 -26.35
CA ASP A 735 22.26 8.95 -25.38
C ASP A 735 20.90 9.38 -25.98
N PHE A 736 20.36 8.61 -26.93
CA PHE A 736 19.10 8.94 -27.60
C PHE A 736 17.94 8.12 -27.05
N THR A 737 16.88 8.80 -26.66
CA THR A 737 15.66 8.16 -26.15
C THR A 737 14.66 7.92 -27.29
N TYR A 738 14.70 6.72 -27.88
CA TYR A 738 13.69 6.22 -28.81
C TYR A 738 12.30 6.09 -28.17
N THR A 739 11.25 6.39 -28.93
CA THR A 739 9.84 6.18 -28.58
C THR A 739 9.11 5.62 -29.80
N GLU A 740 7.99 4.91 -29.60
CA GLU A 740 7.23 4.31 -30.71
C GLU A 740 6.75 5.34 -31.75
N SER A 741 6.46 6.57 -31.31
CA SER A 741 6.11 7.69 -32.20
C SER A 741 7.20 8.04 -33.21
N TYR A 742 8.46 7.66 -32.96
CA TYR A 742 9.55 7.87 -33.90
C TYR A 742 9.61 6.81 -35.01
N VAL A 743 8.87 5.71 -34.93
CA VAL A 743 8.86 4.67 -35.97
C VAL A 743 8.42 5.24 -37.32
N SER A 744 7.31 5.98 -37.36
CA SER A 744 6.82 6.66 -38.58
C SER A 744 7.87 7.61 -39.16
N LYS A 745 8.56 8.35 -38.30
CA LYS A 745 9.61 9.29 -38.71
C LYS A 745 10.85 8.57 -39.24
N CYS A 746 11.26 7.47 -38.60
CA CYS A 746 12.39 6.65 -39.04
C CYS A 746 12.14 6.00 -40.41
N LEU A 747 10.88 5.68 -40.74
CA LEU A 747 10.50 5.16 -42.05
C LEU A 747 10.53 6.24 -43.15
N LYS A 748 10.14 7.48 -42.84
CA LYS A 748 9.98 8.57 -43.83
C LYS A 748 11.27 9.33 -44.16
N ASP A 749 12.15 9.55 -43.19
CA ASP A 749 13.30 10.47 -43.36
C ASP A 749 14.57 9.79 -43.90
N GLY A 750 14.52 8.53 -44.37
CA GLY A 750 15.64 7.89 -45.10
C GLY A 750 17.01 8.00 -44.40
N GLY A 751 17.05 7.86 -43.07
CA GLY A 751 18.27 7.96 -42.26
C GLY A 751 18.73 9.38 -41.87
N SER A 752 18.10 10.45 -42.35
CA SER A 752 18.56 11.85 -42.16
C SER A 752 18.14 12.49 -40.83
N LEU A 753 17.43 11.77 -39.95
CA LEU A 753 16.79 12.37 -38.77
C LEU A 753 17.76 13.02 -37.76
N PHE A 754 19.08 12.78 -37.89
CA PHE A 754 20.10 13.19 -36.91
C PHE A 754 21.40 13.79 -37.49
N GLY A 755 21.41 14.24 -38.75
CA GLY A 755 22.50 15.07 -39.30
C GLY A 755 23.86 14.37 -39.54
N GLY A 756 23.89 13.05 -39.67
CA GLY A 756 25.06 12.30 -40.15
C GLY A 756 24.98 11.99 -41.65
N ASP A 757 26.13 11.82 -42.30
CA ASP A 757 26.21 11.40 -43.71
C ASP A 757 25.28 10.22 -43.99
N VAL A 758 24.40 10.40 -44.99
CA VAL A 758 23.33 9.47 -45.44
C VAL A 758 23.86 8.07 -45.83
N SER A 759 25.18 7.86 -45.84
CA SER A 759 25.83 6.64 -46.30
C SER A 759 26.40 5.72 -45.22
N LEU A 760 26.39 6.08 -43.93
CA LEU A 760 27.02 5.28 -42.86
C LEU A 760 26.00 4.77 -41.84
N LEU A 761 25.76 3.44 -41.83
CA LEU A 761 24.96 2.76 -40.81
C LEU A 761 25.59 2.94 -39.42
N SER A 762 24.78 3.23 -38.41
CA SER A 762 25.19 3.26 -36.99
C SER A 762 25.59 1.88 -36.48
N GLU A 763 26.35 1.82 -35.38
CA GLU A 763 26.79 0.55 -34.75
C GLU A 763 25.62 -0.38 -34.45
N ALA A 764 24.49 0.17 -33.96
CA ALA A 764 23.28 -0.59 -33.69
C ALA A 764 22.59 -1.14 -34.96
N GLU A 765 22.57 -0.36 -36.05
CA GLU A 765 22.02 -0.79 -37.34
C GLU A 765 22.90 -1.85 -38.00
N GLN A 766 24.23 -1.71 -37.93
CA GLN A 766 25.19 -2.69 -38.45
C GLN A 766 25.07 -4.04 -37.74
N GLU A 767 24.94 -4.02 -36.41
CA GLU A 767 24.81 -5.21 -35.60
C GLU A 767 23.49 -5.96 -35.88
N MET A 768 22.37 -5.21 -35.94
CA MET A 768 21.07 -5.77 -36.30
C MET A 768 21.07 -6.36 -37.72
N LEU A 769 21.65 -5.65 -38.69
CA LEU A 769 21.77 -6.14 -40.07
C LEU A 769 22.67 -7.38 -40.15
N SER A 770 23.78 -7.42 -39.40
CA SER A 770 24.70 -8.57 -39.37
C SER A 770 24.02 -9.81 -38.80
N PHE A 771 23.20 -9.66 -37.75
CA PHE A 771 22.40 -10.75 -37.20
C PHE A 771 21.39 -11.30 -38.22
N VAL A 772 20.64 -10.41 -38.89
CA VAL A 772 19.67 -10.79 -39.93
C VAL A 772 20.35 -11.51 -41.10
N LYS A 773 21.49 -10.98 -41.58
CA LYS A 773 22.31 -11.62 -42.63
C LYS A 773 22.83 -12.99 -42.20
N GLY A 774 23.39 -13.10 -41.00
CA GLY A 774 23.90 -14.35 -40.45
C GLY A 774 22.83 -15.44 -40.36
N ASN A 775 21.62 -15.10 -39.90
CA ASN A 775 20.50 -16.03 -39.88
C ASN A 775 20.11 -16.51 -41.28
N LYS A 776 20.08 -15.62 -42.27
CA LYS A 776 19.80 -16.02 -43.67
C LYS A 776 20.86 -16.97 -44.22
N THR A 777 22.16 -16.69 -43.99
CA THR A 777 23.25 -17.58 -44.39
C THR A 777 23.14 -18.96 -43.75
N ASN A 778 22.64 -19.03 -42.51
CA ASN A 778 22.43 -20.26 -41.77
C ASN A 778 21.06 -20.93 -42.02
N GLY A 779 20.23 -20.39 -42.92
CA GLY A 779 18.89 -20.93 -43.23
C GLY A 779 17.85 -20.74 -42.12
N ILE A 780 18.08 -19.84 -41.16
CA ILE A 780 17.19 -19.55 -40.04
C ILE A 780 16.24 -18.41 -40.42
N ARG A 781 14.92 -18.65 -40.28
CA ARG A 781 13.89 -17.62 -40.48
C ARG A 781 13.98 -16.58 -39.35
N THR A 782 14.24 -15.32 -39.69
CA THR A 782 14.26 -14.22 -38.72
C THR A 782 12.89 -13.57 -38.65
N THR A 783 12.25 -13.56 -37.47
CA THR A 783 10.98 -12.87 -37.23
C THR A 783 11.18 -11.64 -36.36
N LEU A 784 10.27 -10.67 -36.41
CA LEU A 784 10.35 -9.49 -35.54
C LEU A 784 10.33 -9.87 -34.06
N LYS A 785 9.50 -10.84 -33.67
CA LYS A 785 9.52 -11.38 -32.30
C LYS A 785 10.89 -11.95 -31.91
N GLY A 786 11.51 -12.76 -32.78
CA GLY A 786 12.83 -13.33 -32.52
C GLY A 786 13.94 -12.26 -32.47
N LEU A 787 13.80 -11.20 -33.27
CA LEU A 787 14.70 -10.05 -33.24
C LEU A 787 14.59 -9.29 -31.91
N ILE A 788 13.36 -9.00 -31.46
CA ILE A 788 13.11 -8.35 -30.17
C ILE A 788 13.68 -9.18 -29.03
N GLU A 789 13.39 -10.48 -28.98
CA GLU A 789 13.91 -11.39 -27.95
C GLU A 789 15.45 -11.48 -27.92
N ARG A 790 16.11 -11.28 -29.07
CA ARG A 790 17.58 -11.29 -29.16
C ARG A 790 18.20 -10.01 -28.58
N PHE A 791 17.66 -8.85 -28.94
CA PHE A 791 18.22 -7.55 -28.57
C PHE A 791 17.72 -7.02 -27.22
N GLU A 792 16.61 -7.54 -26.68
CA GLU A 792 16.18 -7.26 -25.29
C GLU A 792 17.03 -7.99 -24.24
N LYS A 793 17.63 -9.15 -24.58
CA LYS A 793 18.41 -9.97 -23.66
C LYS A 793 19.89 -9.55 -23.58
N LYS A 794 20.62 -10.13 -22.61
CA LYS A 794 22.09 -10.05 -22.53
C LYS A 794 22.74 -10.48 -23.85
N SER A 795 23.60 -9.68 -24.48
CA SER A 795 24.42 -8.58 -23.94
C SER A 795 23.93 -7.17 -24.32
N TYR A 796 22.71 -7.03 -24.86
CA TYR A 796 22.22 -5.78 -25.48
C TYR A 796 21.31 -4.96 -24.57
N GLY A 797 20.28 -5.57 -23.99
CA GLY A 797 19.34 -4.87 -23.09
C GLY A 797 18.57 -3.72 -23.77
N TRP A 798 18.45 -3.75 -25.10
CA TRP A 798 17.76 -2.71 -25.85
C TRP A 798 16.26 -2.80 -25.59
N TYR A 799 15.61 -1.67 -25.41
CA TYR A 799 14.18 -1.61 -25.15
C TYR A 799 13.39 -1.64 -26.45
N TYR A 800 12.16 -2.17 -26.38
CA TYR A 800 11.25 -2.39 -27.49
C TYR A 800 11.21 -1.27 -28.54
N ALA A 801 11.03 -0.01 -28.11
CA ALA A 801 10.93 1.12 -29.03
C ALA A 801 12.24 1.39 -29.81
N ALA A 802 13.41 1.18 -29.19
CA ALA A 802 14.70 1.32 -29.88
C ALA A 802 14.86 0.26 -30.97
N ILE A 803 14.50 -0.99 -30.68
CA ILE A 803 14.57 -2.11 -31.64
C ILE A 803 13.70 -1.81 -32.86
N LEU A 804 12.46 -1.36 -32.65
CA LEU A 804 11.56 -0.99 -33.75
C LEU A 804 12.10 0.19 -34.56
N CYS A 805 12.63 1.23 -33.92
CA CYS A 805 13.18 2.39 -34.61
C CYS A 805 14.41 2.03 -35.46
N ILE A 806 15.32 1.19 -34.93
CA ILE A 806 16.50 0.74 -35.68
C ILE A 806 16.08 -0.12 -36.87
N LEU A 807 15.12 -1.04 -36.69
CA LEU A 807 14.58 -1.82 -37.78
C LEU A 807 13.91 -0.94 -38.85
N ALA A 808 13.14 0.05 -38.43
CA ALA A 808 12.52 1.03 -39.32
C ALA A 808 13.57 1.80 -40.15
N LYS A 809 14.68 2.23 -39.53
CA LYS A 809 15.79 2.87 -40.25
C LYS A 809 16.44 1.92 -41.27
N LEU A 810 16.61 0.64 -40.93
CA LEU A 810 17.12 -0.37 -41.88
C LEU A 810 16.18 -0.64 -43.06
N CYS A 811 14.86 -0.55 -42.83
CA CYS A 811 13.86 -0.65 -43.89
C CYS A 811 13.91 0.58 -44.80
N ALA A 812 13.95 1.79 -44.22
CA ALA A 812 14.06 3.04 -44.96
C ALA A 812 15.35 3.13 -45.78
N ALA A 813 16.45 2.57 -45.26
CA ALA A 813 17.73 2.47 -45.97
C ALA A 813 17.78 1.36 -47.04
N GLY A 814 16.67 0.63 -47.26
CA GLY A 814 16.59 -0.44 -48.26
C GLY A 814 17.50 -1.64 -47.98
N LYS A 815 17.90 -1.86 -46.72
CA LYS A 815 18.79 -2.99 -46.35
C LYS A 815 18.02 -4.25 -45.98
N VAL A 816 16.76 -4.11 -45.61
CA VAL A 816 15.91 -5.19 -45.10
C VAL A 816 14.46 -4.96 -45.57
N GLU A 817 13.76 -6.03 -45.93
CA GLU A 817 12.33 -6.06 -46.24
C GLU A 817 11.56 -6.87 -45.19
N LEU A 818 10.31 -6.47 -44.94
CA LEU A 818 9.39 -7.21 -44.06
C LEU A 818 8.27 -7.86 -44.87
N ASN A 819 8.05 -9.15 -44.59
CA ASN A 819 7.02 -9.96 -45.23
C ASN A 819 6.01 -10.47 -44.19
N SER A 820 4.71 -10.35 -44.50
CA SER A 820 3.62 -10.99 -43.74
C SER A 820 2.86 -11.95 -44.65
N ASP A 821 2.78 -13.23 -44.29
CA ASP A 821 2.11 -14.27 -45.08
C ASP A 821 2.53 -14.31 -46.56
N SER A 822 3.81 -14.04 -46.83
CA SER A 822 4.42 -13.95 -48.17
C SER A 822 4.12 -12.68 -48.98
N ASN A 823 3.42 -11.70 -48.39
CA ASN A 823 3.25 -10.37 -48.97
C ASN A 823 4.30 -9.41 -48.42
N ILE A 824 4.99 -8.69 -49.31
CA ILE A 824 5.92 -7.61 -48.95
C ILE A 824 5.11 -6.43 -48.42
N LEU A 825 5.53 -5.88 -47.29
CA LEU A 825 4.89 -4.72 -46.65
C LEU A 825 5.61 -3.43 -47.04
N GLU A 826 4.86 -2.47 -47.56
CA GLU A 826 5.36 -1.14 -47.96
C GLU A 826 4.58 -0.02 -47.21
N ASP A 827 5.21 1.15 -47.07
CA ASP A 827 4.64 2.40 -46.55
C ASP A 827 3.78 2.25 -45.26
N ASP A 828 2.51 2.65 -45.32
CA ASP A 828 1.58 2.66 -44.18
C ASP A 828 1.28 1.25 -43.64
N GLN A 829 1.38 0.21 -44.49
CA GLN A 829 1.18 -1.18 -44.05
C GLN A 829 2.37 -1.66 -43.22
N LEU A 830 3.57 -1.24 -43.59
CA LEU A 830 4.81 -1.50 -42.86
C LEU A 830 4.79 -0.82 -41.47
N GLU A 831 4.40 0.45 -41.40
CA GLU A 831 4.28 1.17 -40.12
C GLU A 831 3.28 0.48 -39.17
N LYS A 832 2.08 0.16 -39.67
CA LYS A 832 1.05 -0.54 -38.88
C LYS A 832 1.51 -1.93 -38.43
N ALA A 833 2.25 -2.64 -39.26
CA ALA A 833 2.76 -3.96 -38.93
C ALA A 833 3.84 -3.91 -37.83
N LEU A 834 4.78 -2.96 -37.90
CA LEU A 834 5.81 -2.78 -36.88
C LEU A 834 5.20 -2.43 -35.50
N LEU A 835 4.14 -1.63 -35.47
CA LEU A 835 3.46 -1.24 -34.23
C LEU A 835 2.48 -2.30 -33.70
N ASN A 836 2.09 -3.31 -34.50
CA ASN A 836 1.13 -4.34 -34.10
C ASN A 836 1.79 -5.55 -33.43
N THR A 837 1.89 -5.53 -32.11
CA THR A 837 2.54 -6.57 -31.30
C THR A 837 2.00 -8.00 -31.53
N HIS A 838 0.71 -8.16 -31.83
CA HIS A 838 0.13 -9.50 -32.08
C HIS A 838 0.65 -10.14 -33.37
N GLY A 839 1.07 -9.34 -34.35
CA GLY A 839 1.58 -9.80 -35.64
C GLY A 839 3.09 -10.11 -35.67
N HIS A 840 3.84 -9.74 -34.63
CA HIS A 840 5.32 -9.78 -34.62
C HIS A 840 5.92 -11.17 -34.84
N ALA A 841 5.21 -12.25 -34.48
CA ALA A 841 5.67 -13.62 -34.72
C ALA A 841 5.59 -14.02 -36.20
N ASN A 842 4.67 -13.42 -36.97
CA ASN A 842 4.43 -13.75 -38.37
C ASN A 842 5.21 -12.84 -39.32
N LEU A 843 5.66 -11.68 -38.85
CA LEU A 843 6.49 -10.74 -39.60
C LEU A 843 7.91 -11.27 -39.78
N VAL A 844 8.24 -11.62 -41.02
CA VAL A 844 9.55 -12.15 -41.43
C VAL A 844 10.41 -11.01 -41.93
N ILE A 845 11.67 -11.04 -41.51
CA ILE A 845 12.67 -10.03 -41.82
C ILE A 845 13.68 -10.66 -42.79
N GLU A 846 13.78 -10.11 -44.00
CA GLU A 846 14.70 -10.59 -45.01
C GLU A 846 15.70 -9.50 -45.43
N PRO A 847 17.02 -9.77 -45.39
CA PRO A 847 18.01 -8.83 -45.90
C PRO A 847 17.94 -8.78 -47.43
N LEU A 848 17.95 -7.56 -47.97
CA LEU A 848 18.05 -7.27 -49.39
C LEU A 848 19.50 -7.45 -49.87
N SER A 849 19.65 -8.01 -51.06
CA SER A 849 20.95 -8.19 -51.72
C SER A 849 21.41 -6.84 -52.28
N ASP A 850 22.58 -6.35 -51.85
CA ASP A 850 23.23 -5.20 -52.48
C ASP A 850 23.78 -5.64 -53.86
N PHE A 851 23.27 -5.07 -54.95
CA PHE A 851 23.75 -5.33 -56.31
C PHE A 851 24.83 -4.34 -56.70
N THR A 852 25.86 -4.79 -57.43
CA THR A 852 26.93 -3.90 -57.89
C THR A 852 26.44 -2.97 -59.01
N ALA A 853 27.01 -1.76 -59.10
CA ALA A 853 26.69 -0.83 -60.18
C ALA A 853 26.96 -1.43 -61.58
N GLY A 854 27.92 -2.34 -61.70
CA GLY A 854 28.21 -3.08 -62.94
C GLY A 854 27.07 -3.98 -63.38
N GLN A 855 26.45 -4.73 -62.46
CA GLN A 855 25.32 -5.61 -62.76
C GLN A 855 24.08 -4.84 -63.21
N ILE A 856 23.79 -3.69 -62.58
CA ILE A 856 22.69 -2.80 -62.98
C ILE A 856 22.93 -2.26 -64.39
N ARG A 857 24.17 -1.87 -64.71
CA ARG A 857 24.52 -1.33 -66.04
C ARG A 857 24.40 -2.37 -67.14
N SER A 858 24.83 -3.61 -66.88
CA SER A 858 24.72 -4.74 -67.82
C SER A 858 23.26 -5.02 -68.19
N LEU A 859 22.37 -5.08 -67.20
CA LEU A 859 20.95 -5.33 -67.45
C LEU A 859 20.27 -4.19 -68.23
N LYS A 860 20.67 -2.94 -68.00
CA LYS A 860 20.19 -1.80 -68.81
C LYS A 860 20.61 -1.91 -70.27
N GLN A 861 21.87 -2.29 -70.50
CA GLN A 861 22.40 -2.46 -71.84
C GLN A 861 21.66 -3.57 -72.61
N PHE A 862 21.48 -4.74 -71.99
CA PHE A 862 20.67 -5.81 -72.58
C PHE A 862 19.24 -5.37 -72.90
N TYR A 863 18.59 -4.66 -71.97
CA TYR A 863 17.21 -4.21 -72.17
C TYR A 863 17.10 -3.27 -73.38
N GLU A 864 18.03 -2.32 -73.48
CA GLU A 864 18.11 -1.41 -74.63
C GLU A 864 18.36 -2.16 -75.94
N GLU A 865 19.31 -3.10 -75.95
CA GLU A 865 19.71 -3.86 -77.14
C GLU A 865 18.64 -4.87 -77.60
N PHE A 866 17.94 -5.55 -76.67
CA PHE A 866 16.95 -6.57 -77.01
C PHE A 866 15.54 -5.97 -77.29
N PHE A 867 15.13 -4.90 -76.61
CA PHE A 867 13.79 -4.31 -76.78
C PHE A 867 13.74 -3.03 -77.62
N ASP A 868 14.89 -2.51 -78.06
CA ASP A 868 15.02 -1.26 -78.84
C ASP A 868 14.46 -0.02 -78.13
N ASN A 869 14.40 -0.03 -76.79
CA ASN A 869 13.86 1.07 -75.98
C ASN A 869 14.68 1.27 -74.69
N PRO A 870 14.90 2.52 -74.24
CA PRO A 870 15.56 2.78 -72.96
C PRO A 870 14.70 2.39 -71.76
N THR A 871 15.34 1.92 -70.69
CA THR A 871 14.67 1.58 -69.42
C THR A 871 14.29 2.84 -68.66
N SER A 872 13.09 2.87 -68.07
CA SER A 872 12.69 3.95 -67.16
C SER A 872 13.23 3.76 -65.74
N ALA A 873 13.55 2.52 -65.34
CA ALA A 873 14.01 2.18 -64.00
C ALA A 873 15.51 2.40 -63.78
N THR A 874 15.87 2.99 -62.63
CA THR A 874 17.26 3.13 -62.15
C THR A 874 17.65 2.13 -61.08
N GLU A 875 16.68 1.63 -60.31
CA GLU A 875 16.91 0.71 -59.20
C GLU A 875 16.84 -0.76 -59.64
N ALA A 876 17.68 -1.60 -59.03
CA ALA A 876 17.83 -3.02 -59.36
C ALA A 876 16.50 -3.81 -59.40
N LYS A 877 15.64 -3.62 -58.39
CA LYS A 877 14.35 -4.32 -58.29
C LYS A 877 13.34 -3.85 -59.35
N ALA A 878 13.27 -2.53 -59.59
CA ALA A 878 12.40 -1.95 -60.60
C ALA A 878 12.84 -2.36 -62.02
N LEU A 879 14.14 -2.35 -62.30
CA LEU A 879 14.72 -2.73 -63.58
C LEU A 879 14.46 -4.21 -63.92
N GLY A 880 14.59 -5.12 -62.96
CA GLY A 880 14.28 -6.54 -63.17
C GLY A 880 12.79 -6.80 -63.42
N LYS A 881 11.89 -6.05 -62.77
CA LYS A 881 10.44 -6.12 -63.04
C LYS A 881 10.08 -5.57 -64.43
N GLU A 882 10.65 -4.42 -64.80
CA GLU A 882 10.45 -3.81 -66.12
C GLU A 882 10.90 -4.77 -67.24
N THR A 883 12.06 -5.42 -67.06
CA THR A 883 12.57 -6.46 -67.97
C THR A 883 11.61 -7.65 -68.09
N THR A 884 11.03 -8.11 -66.97
CA THR A 884 10.07 -9.23 -66.97
C THR A 884 8.80 -8.89 -67.75
N SER A 885 8.29 -7.67 -67.60
CA SER A 885 7.12 -7.19 -68.34
C SER A 885 7.43 -7.08 -69.83
N ALA A 886 8.59 -6.53 -70.21
CA ALA A 886 9.00 -6.39 -71.61
C ALA A 886 9.17 -7.75 -72.32
N ILE A 887 9.74 -8.76 -71.66
CA ILE A 887 9.81 -10.14 -72.18
C ILE A 887 8.41 -10.67 -72.46
N LYS A 888 7.46 -10.46 -71.53
CA LYS A 888 6.08 -10.93 -71.68
C LYS A 888 5.40 -10.27 -72.88
N GLU A 889 5.51 -8.95 -73.03
CA GLU A 889 4.95 -8.22 -74.16
C GLU A 889 5.56 -8.69 -75.50
N LYS A 890 6.86 -8.95 -75.54
CA LYS A 890 7.52 -9.48 -76.75
C LYS A 890 7.03 -10.89 -77.09
N ILE A 891 6.85 -11.77 -76.11
CA ILE A 891 6.27 -13.11 -76.31
C ILE A 891 4.85 -13.00 -76.89
N ASP A 892 4.01 -12.13 -76.33
CA ASP A 892 2.64 -11.94 -76.79
C ASP A 892 2.62 -11.40 -78.24
N ALA A 893 3.51 -10.47 -78.58
CA ALA A 893 3.66 -9.94 -79.94
C ALA A 893 4.13 -10.99 -80.96
N LEU A 894 5.12 -11.84 -80.62
CA LEU A 894 5.57 -12.93 -81.49
C LEU A 894 4.49 -14.00 -81.65
N SER A 895 3.74 -14.29 -80.59
CA SER A 895 2.64 -15.27 -80.63
C SER A 895 1.51 -14.83 -81.58
N GLN A 896 1.24 -13.52 -81.68
CA GLN A 896 0.29 -12.99 -82.66
C GLN A 896 0.75 -13.22 -84.10
N LEU A 897 2.05 -13.08 -84.40
CA LEU A 897 2.58 -13.34 -85.73
C LEU A 897 2.48 -14.83 -86.09
N VAL A 898 2.82 -15.73 -85.16
CA VAL A 898 2.72 -17.18 -85.37
C VAL A 898 1.29 -17.64 -85.72
N ALA A 899 0.25 -16.91 -85.29
CA ALA A 899 -1.14 -17.24 -85.63
C ALA A 899 -1.39 -17.29 -87.15
N ASP A 900 -0.65 -16.51 -87.94
CA ASP A 900 -0.75 -16.48 -89.40
C ASP A 900 0.10 -17.57 -90.12
N LYS A 901 0.67 -18.55 -89.40
CA LYS A 901 1.57 -19.58 -90.00
C LYS A 901 0.95 -20.38 -91.14
N GLN A 902 -0.39 -20.48 -91.18
CA GLN A 902 -1.09 -21.15 -92.30
C GLN A 902 -0.95 -20.37 -93.61
N LYS A 903 -0.81 -19.04 -93.54
CA LYS A 903 -0.62 -18.16 -94.71
C LYS A 903 0.86 -17.93 -95.02
N TYR A 904 1.69 -17.87 -93.97
CA TYR A 904 3.13 -17.64 -94.06
C TYR A 904 3.91 -18.76 -93.33
N PRO A 905 4.31 -19.84 -94.03
CA PRO A 905 4.91 -21.02 -93.40
C PRO A 905 6.20 -20.75 -92.60
N PHE A 906 6.97 -19.73 -93.00
CA PHE A 906 8.22 -19.34 -92.33
C PHE A 906 8.04 -18.81 -90.91
N LEU A 907 6.82 -18.39 -90.53
CA LEU A 907 6.53 -17.91 -89.18
C LEU A 907 6.67 -19.01 -88.11
N ALA A 908 6.74 -20.29 -88.50
CA ALA A 908 7.02 -21.40 -87.60
C ALA A 908 8.42 -21.32 -86.94
N GLU A 909 9.38 -20.58 -87.50
CA GLU A 909 10.69 -20.40 -86.85
C GLU A 909 10.61 -19.59 -85.54
N LEU A 910 9.55 -18.78 -85.36
CA LEU A 910 9.33 -18.01 -84.14
C LEU A 910 8.90 -18.89 -82.95
N ASP A 911 8.39 -20.11 -83.17
CA ASP A 911 7.95 -21.02 -82.09
C ASP A 911 9.10 -21.35 -81.13
N LYS A 912 10.30 -21.65 -81.67
CA LYS A 912 11.50 -21.96 -80.87
C LYS A 912 11.96 -20.78 -80.00
N ILE A 913 11.78 -19.57 -80.51
CA ILE A 913 12.17 -18.34 -79.81
C ILE A 913 11.17 -18.05 -78.69
N ILE A 914 9.87 -18.25 -78.94
CA ILE A 914 8.82 -18.15 -77.93
C ILE A 914 9.04 -19.17 -76.81
N GLU A 915 9.44 -20.41 -77.11
CA GLU A 915 9.80 -21.41 -76.09
C GLU A 915 10.97 -20.92 -75.23
N THR A 916 12.06 -20.47 -75.86
CA THR A 916 13.26 -19.96 -75.17
C THR A 916 12.96 -18.76 -74.26
N LEU A 917 12.11 -17.83 -74.72
CA LEU A 917 11.66 -16.68 -73.92
C LEU A 917 10.69 -17.10 -72.80
N ASN A 918 9.84 -18.10 -73.01
CA ASN A 918 8.96 -18.64 -71.97
C ASN A 918 9.74 -19.35 -70.86
N GLU A 919 10.91 -19.94 -71.11
CA GLU A 919 11.77 -20.51 -70.05
C GLU A 919 12.29 -19.45 -69.06
N GLN A 920 12.40 -18.20 -69.53
CA GLN A 920 12.79 -17.05 -68.70
C GLN A 920 11.59 -16.41 -67.98
N LYS A 921 10.36 -16.80 -68.34
CA LYS A 921 9.12 -16.31 -67.74
C LYS A 921 8.96 -16.90 -66.33
N GLY A 922 8.79 -16.02 -65.34
CA GLY A 922 8.59 -16.41 -63.93
C GLY A 922 9.88 -16.56 -63.11
N LYS A 923 11.05 -16.22 -63.66
CA LYS A 923 12.29 -16.09 -62.87
C LYS A 923 12.22 -14.87 -61.93
N PRO A 924 12.82 -14.91 -60.73
CA PRO A 924 12.84 -13.78 -59.81
C PRO A 924 13.68 -12.62 -60.36
N TYR A 925 13.38 -11.38 -59.97
CA TYR A 925 14.08 -10.18 -60.49
C TYR A 925 15.61 -10.24 -60.32
N THR A 926 16.10 -10.96 -59.30
CA THR A 926 17.52 -11.15 -59.01
C THR A 926 18.24 -11.98 -60.08
N PHE A 927 17.54 -12.90 -60.75
CA PHE A 927 18.08 -13.71 -61.84
C PHE A 927 18.54 -12.81 -63.01
N PHE A 928 17.75 -11.80 -63.35
CA PHE A 928 18.07 -10.88 -64.45
C PHE A 928 19.34 -10.05 -64.18
N LEU A 929 19.67 -9.79 -62.92
CA LEU A 929 20.88 -9.06 -62.52
C LEU A 929 22.12 -9.93 -62.32
N THR A 930 21.94 -11.25 -62.15
CA THR A 930 23.02 -12.16 -61.74
C THR A 930 23.35 -13.21 -62.77
N ASP A 931 22.38 -13.80 -63.46
CA ASP A 931 22.56 -14.97 -64.32
C ASP A 931 22.22 -14.71 -65.80
N LEU A 932 21.55 -13.60 -66.13
CA LEU A 932 21.14 -13.27 -67.51
C LEU A 932 22.31 -13.19 -68.49
N HIS A 933 23.47 -12.70 -68.04
CA HIS A 933 24.69 -12.59 -68.84
C HIS A 933 25.14 -13.92 -69.48
N LYS A 934 24.67 -15.08 -68.98
CA LYS A 934 24.99 -16.41 -69.53
C LYS A 934 24.21 -16.76 -70.80
N ILE A 935 23.08 -16.10 -71.02
CA ILE A 935 22.13 -16.35 -72.12
C ILE A 935 21.85 -15.11 -72.96
N GLU A 936 22.35 -13.95 -72.52
CA GLU A 936 22.24 -12.64 -73.16
C GLU A 936 22.64 -12.67 -74.64
N GLU A 937 23.85 -13.15 -74.95
CA GLU A 937 24.39 -13.22 -76.32
C GLU A 937 23.51 -14.09 -77.23
N SER A 938 23.08 -15.27 -76.75
CA SER A 938 22.20 -16.16 -77.50
C SER A 938 20.82 -15.56 -77.78
N LEU A 939 20.28 -14.73 -76.88
CA LEU A 939 19.00 -14.06 -77.10
C LEU A 939 19.14 -12.93 -78.12
N LEU A 940 20.22 -12.16 -78.06
CA LEU A 940 20.52 -11.12 -79.03
C LEU A 940 20.74 -11.70 -80.44
N ASP A 941 21.48 -12.82 -80.57
CA ASP A 941 21.66 -13.53 -81.85
C ASP A 941 20.32 -13.97 -82.45
N LEU A 942 19.43 -14.56 -81.64
CA LEU A 942 18.10 -14.97 -82.09
C LEU A 942 17.23 -13.78 -82.54
N LYS A 943 17.39 -12.63 -81.89
CA LYS A 943 16.73 -11.39 -82.29
C LYS A 943 17.21 -10.94 -83.67
N GLU A 944 18.52 -10.82 -83.86
CA GLU A 944 19.10 -10.29 -85.10
C GLU A 944 18.91 -11.23 -86.30
N GLU A 945 19.08 -12.54 -86.10
CA GLU A 945 19.09 -13.52 -87.21
C GLU A 945 17.70 -13.97 -87.66
N VAL A 946 16.69 -13.86 -86.78
CA VAL A 946 15.37 -14.47 -87.01
C VAL A 946 14.23 -13.49 -86.71
N VAL A 947 14.16 -12.91 -85.51
CA VAL A 947 13.02 -12.07 -85.11
C VAL A 947 12.92 -10.80 -85.96
N ASP A 948 14.00 -10.02 -86.04
CA ASP A 948 14.01 -8.74 -86.74
C ASP A 948 13.79 -8.89 -88.26
N PRO A 949 14.43 -9.85 -88.97
CA PRO A 949 14.14 -10.11 -90.38
C PRO A 949 12.69 -10.50 -90.64
N ILE A 950 12.09 -11.33 -89.80
CA ILE A 950 10.68 -11.74 -89.92
C ILE A 950 9.75 -10.56 -89.64
N GLN A 951 10.02 -9.76 -88.62
CA GLN A 951 9.22 -8.57 -88.31
C GLN A 951 9.32 -7.53 -89.43
N ARG A 952 10.51 -7.30 -90.01
CA ARG A 952 10.71 -6.43 -91.19
C ARG A 952 10.00 -6.97 -92.43
N PHE A 953 9.97 -8.28 -92.61
CA PHE A 953 9.22 -8.92 -93.69
C PHE A 953 7.71 -8.66 -93.55
N MET A 954 7.15 -8.93 -92.37
CA MET A 954 5.71 -8.86 -92.10
C MET A 954 5.16 -7.42 -92.03
N SER A 955 6.01 -6.45 -91.68
CA SER A 955 5.65 -5.01 -91.63
C SER A 955 6.04 -4.24 -92.90
N GLY A 956 6.81 -4.86 -93.81
CA GLY A 956 7.40 -4.19 -94.97
C GLY A 956 6.76 -4.57 -96.31
N PRO A 957 7.27 -4.01 -97.42
CA PRO A 957 6.78 -4.25 -98.78
C PRO A 957 7.00 -5.69 -99.27
N LEU A 958 7.84 -6.48 -98.59
CA LEU A 958 8.11 -7.87 -98.91
C LEU A 958 6.88 -8.77 -98.72
N LYS A 959 6.05 -8.47 -97.71
CA LYS A 959 4.76 -9.14 -97.51
C LYS A 959 3.83 -8.92 -98.70
N THR A 960 3.77 -7.71 -99.24
CA THR A 960 2.96 -7.40 -100.42
C THR A 960 3.41 -8.19 -101.63
N ILE A 961 4.73 -8.30 -101.86
CA ILE A 961 5.28 -9.11 -102.97
C ILE A 961 4.90 -10.59 -102.83
N TYR A 962 4.96 -11.13 -101.61
CA TYR A 962 4.54 -12.51 -101.33
C TYR A 962 3.05 -12.72 -101.61
N ASP A 963 2.20 -11.83 -101.10
CA ASP A 963 0.74 -11.90 -101.28
C ASP A 963 0.33 -11.73 -102.75
N ASP A 964 1.01 -10.85 -103.50
CA ASP A 964 0.80 -10.62 -104.92
C ASP A 964 1.18 -11.85 -105.76
N ALA A 965 2.31 -12.50 -105.44
CA ALA A 965 2.75 -13.71 -106.13
C ALA A 965 1.78 -14.88 -105.92
N VAL A 966 1.32 -15.10 -104.68
CA VAL A 966 0.29 -16.11 -104.35
C VAL A 966 -1.01 -15.81 -105.11
N SER A 967 -1.42 -14.55 -105.16
CA SER A 967 -2.63 -14.12 -105.86
C SER A 967 -2.53 -14.26 -107.38
N PHE A 968 -1.36 -14.00 -107.96
CA PHE A 968 -1.07 -14.16 -109.38
C PHE A 968 -1.15 -15.62 -109.81
N LEU A 969 -0.47 -16.52 -109.08
CA LEU A 969 -0.50 -17.96 -109.35
C LEU A 969 -1.94 -18.52 -109.33
N LYS A 970 -2.76 -18.06 -108.37
CA LYS A 970 -4.17 -18.45 -108.28
C LYS A 970 -5.02 -17.91 -109.42
N ARG A 971 -4.75 -16.69 -109.92
CA ARG A 971 -5.51 -16.08 -111.02
C ARG A 971 -5.21 -16.74 -112.37
N GLN A 972 -3.93 -17.05 -112.61
CA GLN A 972 -3.47 -17.62 -113.87
C GLN A 972 -3.41 -19.15 -113.85
N GLU A 973 -3.88 -19.83 -112.80
CA GLU A 973 -3.80 -21.28 -112.58
C GLU A 973 -4.10 -22.11 -113.83
N HIS A 974 -5.13 -21.74 -114.59
CA HIS A 974 -5.55 -22.45 -115.81
C HIS A 974 -4.76 -22.06 -117.08
N ASN A 975 -4.07 -20.91 -117.07
CA ASN A 975 -3.22 -20.44 -118.17
C ASN A 975 -1.75 -20.85 -117.97
N LEU A 976 -1.32 -21.14 -116.74
CA LEU A 976 0.06 -21.53 -116.42
C LEU A 976 0.51 -22.80 -117.15
N SER A 977 -0.40 -23.76 -117.37
CA SER A 977 -0.11 -25.00 -118.12
C SER A 977 0.22 -24.77 -119.60
N TYR A 978 -0.06 -23.59 -120.14
CA TYR A 978 0.22 -23.20 -121.52
C TYR A 978 1.46 -22.29 -121.65
N ALA A 979 2.03 -21.84 -120.53
CA ALA A 979 3.29 -21.13 -120.50
C ALA A 979 4.42 -22.17 -120.36
N ASP A 980 5.26 -22.28 -121.39
CA ASP A 980 6.37 -23.24 -121.40
C ASP A 980 7.49 -22.80 -120.42
N GLY A 981 7.80 -23.64 -119.42
CA GLY A 981 8.95 -23.50 -118.50
C GLY A 981 8.66 -23.84 -117.03
N ASP A 982 9.71 -24.01 -116.23
CA ASP A 982 9.64 -24.39 -114.80
C ASP A 982 9.53 -23.16 -113.86
N GLU A 983 9.41 -21.93 -114.40
CA GLU A 983 9.46 -20.71 -113.60
C GLU A 983 8.27 -20.57 -112.63
N SER A 984 7.10 -21.11 -112.96
CA SER A 984 5.94 -21.16 -112.04
C SER A 984 6.19 -22.09 -110.84
N ASP A 985 6.88 -23.20 -111.07
CA ASP A 985 7.25 -24.15 -110.02
C ASP A 985 8.34 -23.57 -109.12
N GLN A 986 9.29 -22.81 -109.68
CA GLN A 986 10.28 -22.06 -108.90
C GLN A 986 9.65 -21.02 -107.98
N ILE A 987 8.59 -20.31 -108.42
CA ILE A 987 7.84 -19.39 -107.54
C ILE A 987 7.20 -20.17 -106.39
N LEU A 988 6.56 -21.32 -106.67
CA LEU A 988 5.93 -22.15 -105.63
C LEU A 988 6.93 -22.71 -104.62
N ASP A 989 8.11 -23.11 -105.07
CA ASP A 989 9.18 -23.62 -104.20
C ASP A 989 9.74 -22.52 -103.29
N ILE A 990 9.94 -21.31 -103.81
CA ILE A 990 10.40 -20.17 -102.99
C ILE A 990 9.32 -19.75 -101.97
N LEU A 991 8.04 -19.79 -102.33
CA LEU A 991 6.94 -19.46 -101.41
C LEU A 991 6.76 -20.51 -100.30
N LYS A 992 7.14 -21.77 -100.55
CA LYS A 992 7.10 -22.85 -99.54
C LYS A 992 8.35 -22.92 -98.66
N ASP A 993 9.43 -22.23 -99.03
CA ASP A 993 10.68 -22.21 -98.28
C ASP A 993 10.51 -21.47 -96.93
N ILE A 994 10.87 -22.14 -95.84
CA ILE A 994 10.82 -21.61 -94.46
C ILE A 994 11.81 -20.44 -94.28
N THR A 995 12.80 -20.30 -95.17
CA THR A 995 13.79 -19.22 -95.15
C THR A 995 13.52 -18.15 -96.20
N CYS A 996 12.31 -18.08 -96.77
CA CYS A 996 11.99 -17.15 -97.86
C CYS A 996 12.09 -15.66 -97.46
N TYR A 997 12.05 -15.37 -96.15
CA TYR A 997 12.28 -14.03 -95.59
C TYR A 997 13.77 -13.64 -95.55
N LYS A 998 14.69 -14.59 -95.77
CA LYS A 998 16.15 -14.39 -95.82
C LYS A 998 16.61 -14.24 -97.28
N ASN A 999 17.59 -13.36 -97.49
CA ASN A 999 18.18 -13.02 -98.80
C ASN A 999 17.18 -12.40 -99.80
N ASN A 1000 17.65 -12.07 -101.00
CA ASN A 1000 16.88 -11.33 -102.01
C ASN A 1000 15.83 -12.20 -102.75
N LYS A 1001 15.32 -13.26 -102.12
CA LYS A 1001 14.41 -14.26 -102.71
C LYS A 1001 13.06 -13.67 -103.13
N MET A 1002 12.52 -12.70 -102.39
CA MET A 1002 11.27 -12.02 -102.80
C MET A 1002 11.46 -11.13 -104.03
N GLN A 1003 12.63 -10.54 -104.24
CA GLN A 1003 12.91 -9.83 -105.50
C GLN A 1003 13.00 -10.81 -106.68
N GLN A 1004 13.55 -12.01 -106.46
CA GLN A 1004 13.53 -13.09 -107.46
C GLN A 1004 12.09 -13.51 -107.78
N VAL A 1005 11.24 -13.72 -106.76
CA VAL A 1005 9.80 -14.00 -106.96
C VAL A 1005 9.12 -12.92 -107.79
N LYS A 1006 9.37 -11.64 -107.51
CA LYS A 1006 8.81 -10.53 -108.30
C LYS A 1006 9.23 -10.61 -109.77
N SER A 1007 10.52 -10.83 -110.04
CA SER A 1007 11.02 -10.96 -111.42
C SER A 1007 10.49 -12.21 -112.14
N LEU A 1008 10.30 -13.32 -111.42
CA LEU A 1008 9.72 -14.55 -111.97
C LEU A 1008 8.23 -14.37 -112.28
N VAL A 1009 7.47 -13.68 -111.41
CA VAL A 1009 6.05 -13.34 -111.65
C VAL A 1009 5.92 -12.45 -112.90
N GLU A 1010 6.76 -11.43 -113.05
CA GLU A 1010 6.80 -10.59 -114.26
C GLU A 1010 7.10 -11.44 -115.51
N THR A 1011 8.11 -12.32 -115.44
CA THR A 1011 8.48 -13.21 -116.57
C THR A 1011 7.36 -14.16 -116.96
N VAL A 1012 6.70 -14.79 -115.98
CA VAL A 1012 5.58 -15.71 -116.24
C VAL A 1012 4.36 -14.95 -116.76
N SER A 1013 4.11 -13.73 -116.26
CA SER A 1013 3.03 -12.88 -116.77
C SER A 1013 3.26 -12.53 -118.24
N ASP A 1014 4.46 -12.10 -118.60
CA ASP A 1014 4.82 -11.76 -119.98
C ASP A 1014 4.67 -12.97 -120.92
N LYS A 1015 5.12 -14.17 -120.49
CA LYS A 1015 4.96 -15.41 -121.26
C LYS A 1015 3.48 -15.77 -121.47
N VAL A 1016 2.66 -15.66 -120.43
CA VAL A 1016 1.22 -15.94 -120.51
C VAL A 1016 0.53 -14.94 -121.44
N ASP A 1017 0.84 -13.65 -121.31
CA ASP A 1017 0.26 -12.59 -122.13
C ASP A 1017 0.67 -12.71 -123.60
N GLU A 1018 1.95 -13.03 -123.87
CA GLU A 1018 2.44 -13.30 -125.22
C GLU A 1018 1.71 -14.50 -125.84
N LYS A 1019 1.62 -15.62 -125.12
CA LYS A 1019 0.94 -16.83 -125.61
C LYS A 1019 -0.55 -16.58 -125.88
N LEU A 1020 -1.21 -15.82 -125.01
CA LEU A 1020 -2.61 -15.46 -125.14
C LEU A 1020 -2.84 -14.56 -126.35
N LYS A 1021 -1.93 -13.59 -126.59
CA LYS A 1021 -1.93 -12.75 -127.79
C LYS A 1021 -1.71 -13.57 -129.06
N THR A 1022 -0.68 -14.42 -129.13
CA THR A 1022 -0.40 -15.25 -130.31
C THR A 1022 -1.57 -16.20 -130.61
N THR A 1023 -2.21 -16.75 -129.58
CA THR A 1023 -3.36 -17.65 -129.74
C THR A 1023 -4.58 -16.91 -130.31
N LYS A 1024 -4.85 -15.68 -129.85
CA LYS A 1024 -5.89 -14.81 -130.42
C LYS A 1024 -5.62 -14.41 -131.86
N GLU A 1025 -4.38 -14.04 -132.17
CA GLU A 1025 -3.96 -13.65 -133.52
C GLU A 1025 -4.10 -14.83 -134.49
N ASN A 1026 -3.57 -16.01 -134.13
CA ASN A 1026 -3.68 -17.24 -134.93
C ASN A 1026 -5.13 -17.65 -135.17
N ALA A 1027 -5.98 -17.60 -134.14
CA ALA A 1027 -7.40 -17.94 -134.26
C ALA A 1027 -8.13 -16.94 -135.16
N SER A 1028 -7.88 -15.64 -134.98
CA SER A 1028 -8.46 -14.59 -135.81
C SER A 1028 -8.00 -14.67 -137.27
N GLU A 1029 -6.71 -14.97 -137.51
CA GLU A 1029 -6.14 -15.10 -138.86
C GLU A 1029 -6.70 -16.33 -139.60
N LYS A 1030 -6.90 -17.45 -138.90
CA LYS A 1030 -7.57 -18.63 -139.46
C LYS A 1030 -9.01 -18.31 -139.87
N ILE A 1031 -9.78 -17.62 -139.02
CA ILE A 1031 -11.16 -17.20 -139.35
C ILE A 1031 -11.17 -16.23 -140.55
N LYS A 1032 -10.23 -15.28 -140.62
CA LYS A 1032 -10.06 -14.40 -141.80
C LYS A 1032 -9.69 -15.19 -143.06
N THR A 1033 -8.88 -16.24 -142.94
CA THR A 1033 -8.52 -17.10 -144.07
C THR A 1033 -9.74 -17.86 -144.60
N LEU A 1034 -10.60 -18.35 -143.70
CA LEU A 1034 -11.87 -18.99 -144.06
C LEU A 1034 -12.84 -17.99 -144.71
N LEU A 1035 -12.93 -16.77 -144.18
CA LEU A 1035 -13.69 -15.67 -144.78
C LEU A 1035 -13.20 -15.39 -146.21
N ASN A 1036 -11.89 -15.26 -146.40
CA ASN A 1036 -11.29 -15.04 -147.72
C ASN A 1036 -11.63 -16.17 -148.70
N LYS A 1037 -11.56 -17.44 -148.26
CA LYS A 1037 -11.98 -18.59 -149.10
C LYS A 1037 -13.42 -18.48 -149.56
N VAL A 1038 -14.35 -18.07 -148.69
CA VAL A 1038 -15.77 -17.88 -149.06
C VAL A 1038 -15.93 -16.71 -150.04
N THR A 1039 -15.25 -15.59 -149.80
CA THR A 1039 -15.34 -14.41 -150.68
C THR A 1039 -14.68 -14.58 -152.06
N GLY A 1040 -13.68 -15.46 -152.17
CA GLY A 1040 -12.96 -15.76 -153.40
C GLY A 1040 -13.68 -16.71 -154.37
N MET A 1041 -14.77 -17.34 -153.94
CA MET A 1041 -15.56 -18.23 -154.80
C MET A 1041 -16.34 -17.44 -155.84
N GLU A 1042 -16.29 -17.84 -157.12
CA GLU A 1042 -17.05 -17.18 -158.20
C GLU A 1042 -18.55 -17.07 -157.89
N GLY A 1043 -19.10 -18.06 -157.16
CA GLY A 1043 -20.47 -18.05 -156.69
C GLY A 1043 -20.78 -16.86 -155.76
N PHE A 1044 -19.86 -16.51 -154.86
CA PHE A 1044 -20.02 -15.39 -153.93
C PHE A 1044 -20.05 -14.04 -154.66
N GLN A 1045 -19.18 -13.85 -155.66
CA GLN A 1045 -19.07 -12.58 -156.39
C GLN A 1045 -20.30 -12.28 -157.26
N LYS A 1046 -21.08 -13.30 -157.64
CA LYS A 1046 -22.32 -13.15 -158.42
C LYS A 1046 -23.55 -12.80 -157.57
N LEU A 1047 -23.44 -12.84 -156.24
CA LEU A 1047 -24.54 -12.51 -155.32
C LEU A 1047 -24.73 -11.00 -155.16
N SER A 1048 -25.93 -10.57 -154.74
CA SER A 1048 -26.21 -9.17 -154.40
C SER A 1048 -25.41 -8.73 -153.17
N ALA A 1049 -25.14 -7.42 -153.05
CA ALA A 1049 -24.38 -6.86 -151.93
C ALA A 1049 -24.97 -7.21 -150.55
N GLU A 1050 -26.31 -7.27 -150.43
CA GLU A 1050 -26.98 -7.67 -149.17
C GLU A 1050 -26.66 -9.12 -148.76
N HIS A 1051 -26.66 -10.06 -149.72
CA HIS A 1051 -26.33 -11.46 -149.45
C HIS A 1051 -24.82 -11.67 -149.23
N GLN A 1052 -23.97 -10.82 -149.81
CA GLN A 1052 -22.54 -10.84 -149.51
C GLN A 1052 -22.26 -10.41 -148.07
N ASP A 1053 -22.90 -9.36 -147.56
CA ASP A 1053 -22.72 -8.91 -146.17
C ASP A 1053 -23.32 -9.88 -145.15
N GLU A 1054 -24.47 -10.50 -145.45
CA GLU A 1054 -25.10 -11.52 -144.60
C GLU A 1054 -24.16 -12.70 -144.33
N LEU A 1055 -23.40 -13.13 -145.34
CA LEU A 1055 -22.48 -14.26 -145.24
C LEU A 1055 -21.15 -13.89 -144.55
N LYS A 1056 -20.78 -12.61 -144.48
CA LYS A 1056 -19.54 -12.13 -143.80
C LYS A 1056 -19.73 -11.92 -142.30
N LYS A 1057 -20.89 -11.40 -141.87
CA LYS A 1057 -21.17 -11.05 -140.46
C LYS A 1057 -20.81 -12.12 -139.41
N PRO A 1058 -21.09 -13.43 -139.62
CA PRO A 1058 -20.75 -14.45 -138.63
C PRO A 1058 -19.24 -14.56 -138.35
N PHE A 1059 -18.39 -14.35 -139.35
CA PHE A 1059 -16.93 -14.37 -139.19
C PHE A 1059 -16.43 -13.18 -138.37
N GLU A 1060 -16.98 -11.99 -138.63
CA GLU A 1060 -16.61 -10.77 -137.91
C GLU A 1060 -17.01 -10.86 -136.43
N SER A 1061 -18.22 -11.35 -136.14
CA SER A 1061 -18.69 -11.55 -134.75
C SER A 1061 -17.85 -12.60 -134.00
N GLN A 1062 -17.39 -13.66 -134.67
CA GLN A 1062 -16.55 -14.67 -134.01
C GLN A 1062 -15.14 -14.15 -133.71
N ILE A 1063 -14.58 -13.29 -134.56
CA ILE A 1063 -13.29 -12.62 -134.31
C ILE A 1063 -13.38 -11.71 -133.07
N GLU A 1064 -14.47 -10.95 -132.92
CA GLU A 1064 -14.69 -10.13 -131.71
C GLU A 1064 -14.76 -11.00 -130.45
N LYS A 1065 -15.53 -12.09 -130.47
CA LYS A 1065 -15.64 -13.02 -129.32
C LYS A 1065 -14.30 -13.62 -128.93
N ILE A 1066 -13.46 -14.00 -129.89
CA ILE A 1066 -12.12 -14.56 -129.61
C ILE A 1066 -11.21 -13.51 -128.96
N ASN A 1067 -11.31 -12.25 -129.38
CA ASN A 1067 -10.49 -11.17 -128.83
C ASN A 1067 -10.84 -10.83 -127.37
N ASP A 1068 -12.08 -11.06 -126.93
CA ASP A 1068 -12.52 -10.79 -125.56
C ASP A 1068 -12.19 -11.90 -124.55
N GLN A 1069 -11.82 -13.11 -124.99
CA GLN A 1069 -11.53 -14.22 -124.07
C GLN A 1069 -10.15 -14.10 -123.41
N THR A 1070 -10.04 -14.49 -122.13
CA THR A 1070 -8.80 -14.43 -121.34
C THR A 1070 -8.21 -15.81 -120.99
N LEU A 1071 -8.82 -16.88 -121.51
CA LEU A 1071 -8.37 -18.26 -121.32
C LEU A 1071 -7.94 -18.86 -122.66
N ILE A 1072 -6.68 -19.31 -122.74
CA ILE A 1072 -6.07 -19.88 -123.96
C ILE A 1072 -6.85 -21.13 -124.43
N ALA A 1073 -7.32 -21.94 -123.48
CA ALA A 1073 -8.16 -23.12 -123.75
C ALA A 1073 -9.49 -22.78 -124.43
N VAL A 1074 -10.16 -21.70 -123.99
CA VAL A 1074 -11.47 -21.28 -124.49
C VAL A 1074 -11.35 -20.71 -125.90
N ILE A 1075 -10.29 -19.94 -126.18
CA ILE A 1075 -10.01 -19.39 -127.52
C ILE A 1075 -9.83 -20.51 -128.55
N SER A 1076 -9.08 -21.55 -128.19
CA SER A 1076 -8.82 -22.70 -129.07
C SER A 1076 -10.10 -23.50 -129.35
N ALA A 1077 -10.97 -23.67 -128.35
CA ALA A 1077 -12.24 -24.37 -128.50
C ALA A 1077 -13.25 -23.60 -129.37
N GLU A 1078 -13.35 -22.28 -129.20
CA GLU A 1078 -14.23 -21.41 -130.01
C GLU A 1078 -13.81 -21.36 -131.48
N LEU A 1079 -12.51 -21.39 -131.76
CA LEU A 1079 -11.99 -21.52 -133.14
C LEU A 1079 -12.41 -22.85 -133.78
N GLN A 1080 -12.20 -23.97 -133.07
CA GLN A 1080 -12.49 -25.30 -133.58
C GLN A 1080 -14.00 -25.49 -133.84
N ARG A 1081 -14.84 -25.01 -132.93
CA ARG A 1081 -16.30 -25.00 -133.09
C ARG A 1081 -16.74 -24.20 -134.33
N PHE A 1082 -16.11 -23.07 -134.59
CA PHE A 1082 -16.41 -22.25 -135.76
C PHE A 1082 -16.01 -22.96 -137.07
N GLU A 1083 -14.86 -23.63 -137.08
CA GLU A 1083 -14.39 -24.45 -138.23
C GLU A 1083 -15.33 -25.62 -138.54
N ASP A 1084 -15.77 -26.37 -137.52
CA ASP A 1084 -16.52 -27.61 -137.71
C ASP A 1084 -18.02 -27.37 -137.97
N ASP A 1085 -18.65 -26.42 -137.27
CA ASP A 1085 -20.10 -26.25 -137.32
C ASP A 1085 -20.55 -25.03 -138.15
N GLU A 1086 -20.03 -23.84 -137.84
CA GLU A 1086 -20.55 -22.59 -138.41
C GLU A 1086 -20.07 -22.36 -139.83
N TYR A 1087 -18.79 -22.63 -140.12
CA TYR A 1087 -18.24 -22.50 -141.46
C TYR A 1087 -18.98 -23.39 -142.47
N ASN A 1088 -19.26 -24.64 -142.11
CA ASN A 1088 -20.01 -25.58 -142.95
C ASN A 1088 -21.44 -25.10 -143.24
N LYS A 1089 -22.12 -24.49 -142.26
CA LYS A 1089 -23.44 -23.87 -142.48
C LYS A 1089 -23.36 -22.72 -143.47
N ILE A 1090 -22.37 -21.84 -143.33
CA ILE A 1090 -22.19 -20.71 -144.24
C ILE A 1090 -21.88 -21.19 -145.67
N PHE A 1091 -21.03 -22.20 -145.82
CA PHE A 1091 -20.71 -22.81 -147.11
C PHE A 1091 -21.95 -23.46 -147.76
N SER A 1092 -22.75 -24.20 -147.00
CA SER A 1092 -24.00 -24.79 -147.50
C SER A 1092 -24.98 -23.70 -147.95
N ARG A 1093 -25.05 -22.57 -147.23
CA ARG A 1093 -25.88 -21.42 -147.58
C ARG A 1093 -25.40 -20.72 -148.85
N LEU A 1094 -24.08 -20.56 -149.02
CA LEU A 1094 -23.49 -20.06 -150.26
C LEU A 1094 -23.90 -20.94 -151.46
N SER A 1095 -23.76 -22.26 -151.32
CA SER A 1095 -24.10 -23.20 -152.39
C SER A 1095 -25.58 -23.16 -152.80
N TYR A 1096 -26.46 -22.89 -151.84
CA TYR A 1096 -27.90 -22.71 -152.09
C TYR A 1096 -28.18 -21.43 -152.88
N LEU A 1097 -27.53 -20.32 -152.51
CA LEU A 1097 -27.72 -19.02 -153.15
C LEU A 1097 -27.12 -18.96 -154.57
N CYS A 1098 -26.15 -19.82 -154.90
CA CYS A 1098 -25.47 -19.85 -156.21
C CYS A 1098 -26.12 -20.76 -157.27
N ARG A 1099 -27.17 -21.52 -156.95
CA ARG A 1099 -27.84 -22.37 -157.95
C ARG A 1099 -28.60 -21.51 -158.96
N PRO A 1100 -28.43 -21.72 -160.28
CA PRO A 1100 -29.23 -21.03 -161.27
C PRO A 1100 -30.69 -21.43 -161.09
N LYS A 1101 -31.59 -20.45 -161.10
CA LYS A 1101 -33.03 -20.73 -161.20
C LYS A 1101 -33.27 -21.49 -162.52
N PRO A 1102 -33.99 -22.63 -162.52
CA PRO A 1102 -34.37 -23.31 -163.76
C PRO A 1102 -35.28 -22.40 -164.60
N GLU A 1103 -35.15 -22.44 -165.93
CA GLU A 1103 -35.97 -21.62 -166.85
C GLU A 1103 -37.45 -21.99 -166.74
N SER A 1104 -38.23 -21.05 -166.19
CA SER A 1104 -39.43 -20.48 -166.81
C SER A 1104 -39.68 -19.06 -166.31
#